data_AF-A0A2K6FWG9-F1
#
_entry.id   AF-A0A2K6FWG9-F1
#
_cell.length_a   1.000
_cell.length_b   1.000
_cell.length_c   1.000
_cell.angle_alpha   90.00
_cell.angle_beta   90.00
_cell.angle_gamma   90.00
#
_symmetry.space_group_name_H-M   'P 1'
#
loop_
_entity.id
_entity.type
_entity.pdbx_description
1 polymer ?
#
loop_
_entity_poly.entity_id
_entity_poly.type
_entity_poly.pdbx_seq_one_letter_code
_entity_poly.pdbx_strand_id
1 'polypeptide(L)'
;LFVCLFVYVFQRSSLMSHCTVPSRTGHTTGLSLNNDRLYKLTYSTEVFLDRGKGKLQDSVGYRLSTGVDVVLLWRNPDGDDDQLIQITVRIFYQKNTKIKCQQSLWEIKEFYSYQNEPVAIENLKRGLASLFQTQLSSGTTNEVDISGDCKVTYQAHQDKVIKTKALDSCKIARSGFTIPNQVLGVSSKASSATTYKIEDSFVVSVLAEETHSFRLNFLQTITGKIVSKQKLELKTTEAGPRLMSGKQAAAVIKAVDSKYKALPIVGQVFQSECERCPSLPEHWQIVRKHLQPANLSKAEAVRNFLVFVQHLRTAKKEEILQILKTENKEAVVEAKKLILGGLEKTENKEDIKMYLLALKNALLPEGIPLLLKYAEAGEGPVSHLATTALQRYDVPFITDEVKKTLNRIYHQNRKIHEKTVRTTAATVILNNNPSYMEVKNILLSIGELPKEMNKYMLALFQDILRFEMPASKMVRRVLKEMVVHNYDRFSGTGSSSAYTGYIQREPRSASTYSLDILYSGSGILRRSNLNVFQYMGKASLHGSQVVIEAQGLEALIAATPDEGEENLDSYAGMSAILFDVQLRPVTFFNGYSDLMSKVLSASGDPISVVKGLVLLIDHSQELQLQSGLKANIEVQGGLAIDISGAMEFSLWYRESKTRVKNRVSVVITGDVTVDSSFVKAGLETSAETEAGLEFISTVQFSQYPFLVCMQMDKDAAPFRQLETKYERLSTGRGYVSRKRKEHLVAGCEFPLHQENSEMCRAAFAPQPESTSSGWF
;
A
#
# COMPACT_ATOMS: atom_id res chain seq x y z
N LEU A 1 -46.62 -38.15 13.71
CA LEU A 1 -47.09 -36.76 13.89
C LEU A 1 -47.32 -36.16 12.50
N PHE A 2 -48.46 -36.52 11.90
CA PHE A 2 -49.62 -35.65 11.57
C PHE A 2 -49.38 -34.74 10.34
N VAL A 3 -49.60 -35.22 9.10
CA VAL A 3 -50.86 -35.25 8.27
C VAL A 3 -50.82 -34.12 7.22
N CYS A 4 -50.62 -34.36 5.90
CA CYS A 4 -51.50 -34.87 4.83
C CYS A 4 -52.68 -33.96 4.39
N LEU A 5 -52.60 -33.52 3.11
CA LEU A 5 -53.62 -33.23 2.06
C LEU A 5 -55.07 -32.75 2.37
N PHE A 6 -55.57 -31.82 1.51
CA PHE A 6 -56.87 -31.73 0.78
C PHE A 6 -57.24 -30.23 0.55
N VAL A 7 -57.23 -29.66 -0.67
CA VAL A 7 -58.24 -29.63 -1.78
C VAL A 7 -59.51 -28.77 -1.50
N TYR A 8 -59.56 -27.61 -2.18
CA TYR A 8 -60.65 -26.93 -2.93
C TYR A 8 -62.00 -26.47 -2.28
N VAL A 9 -62.40 -25.24 -2.71
CA VAL A 9 -63.73 -24.58 -2.88
C VAL A 9 -64.53 -24.07 -1.68
N PHE A 10 -64.77 -22.75 -1.58
CA PHE A 10 -65.95 -22.04 -2.13
C PHE A 10 -66.05 -20.61 -1.55
N GLN A 11 -66.46 -19.72 -2.46
CA GLN A 11 -66.57 -18.27 -2.39
C GLN A 11 -67.90 -17.81 -1.77
N ARG A 12 -67.89 -16.78 -0.89
CA ARG A 12 -68.97 -15.76 -0.79
C ARG A 12 -68.63 -14.58 0.14
N SER A 13 -68.25 -13.47 -0.51
CA SER A 13 -68.77 -12.09 -0.41
C SER A 13 -69.27 -11.46 0.90
N SER A 14 -68.90 -10.17 1.02
CA SER A 14 -69.50 -9.02 1.75
C SER A 14 -68.94 -8.80 3.18
N LEU A 15 -68.59 -7.61 3.66
CA LEU A 15 -68.92 -6.21 3.31
C LEU A 15 -67.84 -5.23 3.83
N MET A 16 -67.64 -4.15 3.06
CA MET A 16 -67.02 -2.83 3.31
C MET A 16 -66.44 -2.44 4.70
N SER A 17 -65.23 -1.84 4.72
CA SER A 17 -65.08 -0.36 4.81
C SER A 17 -63.60 0.09 4.89
N HIS A 18 -63.39 1.31 4.40
CA HIS A 18 -62.18 2.03 4.00
C HIS A 18 -60.94 2.04 4.91
N CYS A 19 -59.77 1.88 4.28
CA CYS A 19 -58.61 2.74 4.52
C CYS A 19 -57.86 2.98 3.20
N THR A 20 -57.91 4.23 2.74
CA THR A 20 -57.14 4.78 1.62
C THR A 20 -55.63 4.72 1.93
N VAL A 21 -54.87 4.00 1.13
CA VAL A 21 -53.40 4.08 1.07
C VAL A 21 -53.04 5.09 -0.04
N PRO A 22 -52.09 6.01 0.17
CA PRO A 22 -51.78 7.03 -0.82
C PRO A 22 -51.13 6.39 -2.05
N SER A 23 -51.70 6.62 -3.23
CA SER A 23 -51.06 6.30 -4.51
C SER A 23 -49.89 7.26 -4.74
N ARG A 24 -48.66 6.77 -4.57
CA ARG A 24 -47.45 7.43 -5.05
C ARG A 24 -46.37 6.40 -5.40
N THR A 25 -46.53 5.80 -6.57
CA THR A 25 -45.40 5.40 -7.43
C THR A 25 -45.78 5.82 -8.84
N GLY A 26 -45.21 6.93 -9.30
CA GLY A 26 -45.37 7.36 -10.69
C GLY A 26 -44.88 6.26 -11.62
N HIS A 27 -45.71 5.89 -12.60
CA HIS A 27 -45.38 4.91 -13.62
C HIS A 27 -44.13 5.39 -14.39
N THR A 28 -43.01 4.71 -14.21
CA THR A 28 -41.76 4.98 -14.92
C THR A 28 -41.74 4.16 -16.20
N THR A 29 -41.76 4.81 -17.35
CA THR A 29 -41.67 4.17 -18.67
C THR A 29 -40.23 4.19 -19.19
N GLY A 30 -39.82 3.08 -19.82
CA GLY A 30 -38.53 2.93 -20.49
C GLY A 30 -38.62 3.09 -22.02
N LEU A 31 -37.81 2.34 -22.76
CA LEU A 31 -37.81 2.35 -24.23
C LEU A 31 -39.06 1.64 -24.78
N SER A 32 -39.87 2.35 -25.58
CA SER A 32 -41.02 1.77 -26.28
C SER A 32 -40.72 1.58 -27.78
N LEU A 33 -40.90 0.37 -28.30
CA LEU A 33 -40.79 0.08 -29.74
C LEU A 33 -42.18 -0.03 -30.40
N ASN A 34 -42.26 0.45 -31.64
CA ASN A 34 -43.46 0.32 -32.46
C ASN A 34 -43.61 -1.10 -33.00
N ASN A 35 -44.86 -1.55 -33.13
CA ASN A 35 -45.21 -2.84 -33.70
C ASN A 35 -44.79 -2.90 -35.18
N ASP A 36 -44.39 -4.08 -35.64
CA ASP A 36 -44.07 -4.36 -37.05
C ASP A 36 -43.02 -3.40 -37.66
N ARG A 37 -42.13 -2.86 -36.81
CA ARG A 37 -40.99 -2.01 -37.22
C ARG A 37 -39.67 -2.68 -36.90
N LEU A 38 -38.74 -2.56 -37.84
CA LEU A 38 -37.34 -2.93 -37.71
C LEU A 38 -36.51 -1.65 -37.51
N TYR A 39 -35.77 -1.57 -36.40
CA TYR A 39 -34.90 -0.45 -36.11
C TYR A 39 -33.47 -0.81 -36.51
N LYS A 40 -32.88 -0.03 -37.43
CA LYS A 40 -31.48 -0.19 -37.84
C LYS A 40 -30.61 0.82 -37.10
N LEU A 41 -29.74 0.31 -36.23
CA LEU A 41 -28.82 1.11 -35.43
C LEU A 41 -27.36 0.83 -35.80
N THR A 42 -26.51 1.79 -35.52
CA THR A 42 -25.06 1.61 -35.52
C THR A 42 -24.55 1.62 -34.09
N TYR A 43 -23.80 0.59 -33.71
CA TYR A 43 -23.14 0.49 -32.42
C TYR A 43 -21.63 0.57 -32.60
N SER A 44 -20.98 1.37 -31.77
CA SER A 44 -19.53 1.38 -31.63
C SER A 44 -19.14 1.42 -30.17
N THR A 45 -18.11 0.66 -29.83
CA THR A 45 -17.45 0.73 -28.52
C THR A 45 -15.97 0.89 -28.74
N GLU A 46 -15.35 1.79 -28.00
CA GLU A 46 -13.92 2.04 -28.06
C GLU A 46 -13.33 2.14 -26.67
N VAL A 47 -12.10 1.69 -26.53
CA VAL A 47 -11.36 1.78 -25.27
C VAL A 47 -10.01 2.42 -25.51
N PHE A 48 -9.60 3.30 -24.60
CA PHE A 48 -8.33 4.00 -24.62
C PHE A 48 -7.61 3.80 -23.29
N LEU A 49 -6.32 3.50 -23.37
CA LEU A 49 -5.39 3.44 -22.26
C LEU A 49 -4.41 4.61 -22.36
N ASP A 50 -4.36 5.41 -21.30
CA ASP A 50 -3.57 6.64 -21.23
C ASP A 50 -2.85 6.78 -19.89
N ARG A 51 -1.81 7.62 -19.86
CA ARG A 51 -1.04 7.96 -18.66
C ARG A 51 -1.75 8.95 -17.73
N GLY A 52 -2.94 9.44 -18.07
CA GLY A 52 -3.72 10.30 -17.17
C GLY A 52 -3.15 11.71 -16.97
N LYS A 53 -2.31 12.22 -17.89
CA LYS A 53 -1.75 13.60 -17.84
C LYS A 53 -2.73 14.69 -18.30
N GLY A 54 -4.03 14.42 -18.27
CA GLY A 54 -5.09 15.36 -18.67
C GLY A 54 -5.63 15.09 -20.07
N LYS A 55 -4.95 15.57 -21.12
CA LYS A 55 -5.36 15.32 -22.51
C LYS A 55 -4.89 13.94 -22.97
N LEU A 56 -5.77 13.18 -23.60
CA LEU A 56 -5.43 11.93 -24.30
C LEU A 56 -4.37 12.24 -25.36
N GLN A 57 -3.12 11.86 -25.11
CA GLN A 57 -2.01 12.03 -26.03
C GLN A 57 -1.29 10.69 -26.15
N ASP A 58 -1.18 10.16 -27.38
CA ASP A 58 -0.44 8.92 -27.66
C ASP A 58 -1.00 7.70 -26.89
N SER A 59 -2.33 7.55 -26.82
CA SER A 59 -3.01 6.41 -26.16
C SER A 59 -3.02 5.17 -27.05
N VAL A 60 -3.07 3.98 -26.44
CA VAL A 60 -3.34 2.71 -27.15
C VAL A 60 -4.75 2.23 -26.86
N GLY A 61 -5.32 1.46 -27.78
CA GLY A 61 -6.71 1.07 -27.67
C GLY A 61 -7.25 0.38 -28.90
N TYR A 62 -8.54 0.10 -28.91
CA TYR A 62 -9.21 -0.43 -30.08
C TYR A 62 -10.67 0.01 -30.11
N ARG A 63 -11.22 0.01 -31.32
CA ARG A 63 -12.63 0.31 -31.58
C ARG A 63 -13.28 -0.90 -32.25
N LEU A 64 -14.43 -1.30 -31.73
CA LEU A 64 -15.31 -2.30 -32.32
C LEU A 64 -16.55 -1.57 -32.84
N SER A 65 -16.92 -1.81 -34.10
CA SER A 65 -18.10 -1.20 -34.72
C SER A 65 -18.93 -2.24 -35.46
N THR A 66 -20.25 -2.17 -35.32
CA THR A 66 -21.18 -3.14 -35.90
C THR A 66 -22.55 -2.51 -36.16
N GLY A 67 -23.27 -3.09 -37.13
CA GLY A 67 -24.70 -2.81 -37.33
C GLY A 67 -25.55 -3.64 -36.38
N VAL A 68 -26.56 -3.02 -35.79
CA VAL A 68 -27.48 -3.64 -34.83
C VAL A 68 -28.91 -3.49 -35.34
N ASP A 69 -29.59 -4.62 -35.47
CA ASP A 69 -31.00 -4.68 -35.87
C ASP A 69 -31.84 -5.01 -34.63
N VAL A 70 -32.82 -4.15 -34.30
CA VAL A 70 -33.71 -4.35 -33.14
C VAL A 70 -35.16 -4.47 -33.59
N VAL A 71 -35.83 -5.49 -33.06
CA VAL A 71 -37.22 -5.84 -33.41
C VAL A 71 -38.00 -6.19 -32.15
N LEU A 72 -39.25 -5.76 -32.09
CA LEU A 72 -40.22 -6.21 -31.08
C LEU A 72 -40.83 -7.54 -31.51
N LEU A 73 -40.61 -8.61 -30.73
CA LEU A 73 -41.13 -9.95 -31.04
C LEU A 73 -42.48 -10.26 -30.38
N TRP A 74 -42.68 -9.73 -29.17
CA TRP A 74 -43.87 -10.00 -28.36
C TRP A 74 -44.11 -8.86 -27.37
N ARG A 75 -45.37 -8.61 -27.06
CA ARG A 75 -45.84 -7.69 -26.01
C ARG A 75 -46.89 -8.42 -25.18
N ASN A 76 -46.92 -8.15 -23.88
CA ASN A 76 -47.88 -8.78 -22.98
C ASN A 76 -49.33 -8.49 -23.42
N PRO A 77 -50.16 -9.52 -23.67
CA PRO A 77 -51.57 -9.34 -23.97
C PRO A 77 -52.38 -8.69 -22.84
N ASP A 78 -51.90 -8.79 -21.59
CA ASP A 78 -52.62 -8.31 -20.40
C ASP A 78 -52.54 -6.78 -20.20
N GLY A 79 -51.81 -6.06 -21.08
CA GLY A 79 -51.73 -4.60 -21.07
C GLY A 79 -50.61 -4.02 -20.19
N ASP A 80 -49.86 -4.85 -19.47
CA ASP A 80 -48.63 -4.45 -18.79
C ASP A 80 -47.52 -4.12 -19.81
N ASP A 81 -46.64 -3.16 -19.50
CA ASP A 81 -45.47 -2.76 -20.30
C ASP A 81 -44.35 -3.83 -20.36
N ASP A 82 -44.69 -5.11 -20.50
CA ASP A 82 -43.74 -6.21 -20.72
C ASP A 82 -43.56 -6.45 -22.23
N GLN A 83 -42.32 -6.37 -22.69
CA GLN A 83 -41.93 -6.43 -24.10
C GLN A 83 -40.73 -7.37 -24.27
N LEU A 84 -40.78 -8.21 -25.31
CA LEU A 84 -39.66 -9.05 -25.71
C LEU A 84 -39.00 -8.47 -26.95
N ILE A 85 -37.78 -7.96 -26.79
CA ILE A 85 -36.99 -7.40 -27.90
C ILE A 85 -35.95 -8.41 -28.38
N GLN A 86 -35.75 -8.48 -29.69
CA GLN A 86 -34.64 -9.19 -30.30
C GLN A 86 -33.62 -8.20 -30.82
N ILE A 87 -32.37 -8.36 -30.37
CA ILE A 87 -31.23 -7.57 -30.77
C ILE A 87 -30.32 -8.49 -31.61
N THR A 88 -30.15 -8.16 -32.88
CA THR A 88 -29.29 -8.92 -33.79
C THR A 88 -28.04 -8.10 -34.07
N VAL A 89 -26.87 -8.67 -33.78
CA VAL A 89 -25.57 -8.01 -33.96
C VAL A 89 -24.85 -8.64 -35.14
N ARG A 90 -24.46 -7.81 -36.12
CA ARG A 90 -23.71 -8.25 -37.29
C ARG A 90 -22.20 -8.11 -37.03
N ILE A 91 -21.62 -9.08 -36.32
CA ILE A 91 -20.19 -9.07 -35.99
C ILE A 91 -19.39 -9.59 -37.19
N PHE A 92 -18.41 -8.81 -37.67
CA PHE A 92 -17.64 -9.12 -38.90
C PHE A 92 -16.82 -10.42 -38.86
N TYR A 93 -16.53 -10.98 -37.68
CA TYR A 93 -15.65 -12.14 -37.50
C TYR A 93 -16.37 -13.45 -37.14
N GLN A 94 -17.70 -13.49 -37.04
CA GLN A 94 -18.48 -14.71 -36.74
C GLN A 94 -19.85 -14.65 -37.43
N LYS A 95 -20.47 -15.82 -37.73
CA LYS A 95 -21.86 -15.88 -38.26
C LYS A 95 -22.78 -15.01 -37.39
N ASN A 96 -23.68 -14.23 -38.03
CA ASN A 96 -24.66 -13.33 -37.39
C ASN A 96 -25.17 -13.89 -36.06
N THR A 97 -24.94 -13.18 -34.96
CA THR A 97 -25.37 -13.61 -33.63
C THR A 97 -26.61 -12.84 -33.17
N LYS A 98 -27.63 -13.57 -32.69
CA LYS A 98 -28.93 -13.03 -32.28
C LYS A 98 -29.11 -13.17 -30.77
N ILE A 99 -29.50 -12.10 -30.11
CA ILE A 99 -29.77 -12.04 -28.66
C ILE A 99 -31.24 -11.65 -28.46
N LYS A 100 -31.85 -12.09 -27.37
CA LYS A 100 -33.18 -11.62 -26.97
C LYS A 100 -33.15 -11.13 -25.53
N CYS A 101 -33.84 -10.04 -25.26
CA CYS A 101 -34.00 -9.49 -23.91
C CYS A 101 -35.49 -9.34 -23.63
N GLN A 102 -35.93 -9.86 -22.48
CA GLN A 102 -37.25 -9.53 -21.96
C GLN A 102 -37.13 -8.31 -21.06
N GLN A 103 -37.87 -7.27 -21.39
CA GLN A 103 -37.91 -6.01 -20.65
C GLN A 103 -39.32 -5.79 -20.11
N SER A 104 -39.42 -5.29 -18.87
CA SER A 104 -40.68 -4.82 -18.33
C SER A 104 -40.53 -3.40 -17.81
N LEU A 105 -41.39 -2.50 -18.26
CA LEU A 105 -41.34 -1.06 -18.00
C LEU A 105 -40.02 -0.42 -18.47
N TRP A 106 -38.99 -0.50 -17.63
CA TRP A 106 -37.67 0.12 -17.77
C TRP A 106 -36.50 -0.81 -17.41
N GLU A 107 -36.76 -2.01 -16.85
CA GLU A 107 -35.76 -2.99 -16.39
C GLU A 107 -35.64 -4.21 -17.31
N ILE A 108 -34.44 -4.79 -17.39
CA ILE A 108 -34.21 -6.09 -18.03
C ILE A 108 -34.54 -7.19 -17.01
N LYS A 109 -35.61 -7.94 -17.25
CA LYS A 109 -35.99 -9.08 -16.40
C LYS A 109 -35.11 -10.29 -16.68
N GLU A 110 -34.98 -10.66 -17.95
CA GLU A 110 -34.26 -11.86 -18.36
C GLU A 110 -33.52 -11.65 -19.70
N PHE A 111 -32.28 -12.14 -19.74
CA PHE A 111 -31.41 -12.09 -20.92
C PHE A 111 -31.27 -13.49 -21.51
N TYR A 112 -31.45 -13.61 -22.83
CA TYR A 112 -31.43 -14.90 -23.54
C TYR A 112 -30.36 -14.92 -24.62
N SER A 113 -29.46 -15.90 -24.54
CA SER A 113 -28.44 -16.17 -25.55
C SER A 113 -28.27 -17.68 -25.78
N TYR A 114 -27.39 -18.02 -26.72
CA TYR A 114 -26.95 -19.40 -26.98
C TYR A 114 -25.88 -19.81 -25.96
N GLN A 115 -25.98 -21.04 -25.44
CA GLN A 115 -25.13 -21.50 -24.32
C GLN A 115 -23.67 -21.81 -24.71
N ASN A 116 -23.37 -22.06 -25.99
CA ASN A 116 -22.03 -22.45 -26.47
C ASN A 116 -21.23 -21.27 -27.04
N GLU A 117 -21.35 -20.08 -26.46
CA GLU A 117 -20.60 -18.90 -26.90
C GLU A 117 -19.45 -18.58 -25.94
N PRO A 118 -18.31 -18.06 -26.43
CA PRO A 118 -17.25 -17.58 -25.57
C PRO A 118 -17.72 -16.47 -24.65
N VAL A 119 -17.35 -16.53 -23.37
CA VAL A 119 -17.78 -15.58 -22.33
C VAL A 119 -17.46 -14.13 -22.70
N ALA A 120 -16.31 -13.86 -23.33
CA ALA A 120 -15.94 -12.52 -23.77
C ALA A 120 -16.95 -11.94 -24.79
N ILE A 121 -17.44 -12.77 -25.70
CA ILE A 121 -18.45 -12.37 -26.69
C ILE A 121 -19.80 -12.17 -26.00
N GLU A 122 -20.20 -13.06 -25.09
CA GLU A 122 -21.41 -12.88 -24.29
C GLU A 122 -21.37 -11.57 -23.49
N ASN A 123 -20.22 -11.19 -22.93
CA ASN A 123 -20.08 -9.94 -22.19
C ASN A 123 -20.25 -8.71 -23.09
N LEU A 124 -19.71 -8.72 -24.32
CA LEU A 124 -19.97 -7.63 -25.29
C LEU A 124 -21.47 -7.50 -25.60
N LYS A 125 -22.16 -8.63 -25.72
CA LYS A 125 -23.61 -8.68 -25.94
C LYS A 125 -24.39 -8.16 -24.74
N ARG A 126 -24.01 -8.56 -23.52
CA ARG A 126 -24.55 -8.03 -22.25
C ARG A 126 -24.33 -6.52 -22.12
N GLY A 127 -23.16 -6.01 -22.51
CA GLY A 127 -22.85 -4.58 -22.51
C GLY A 127 -23.71 -3.77 -23.48
N LEU A 128 -23.95 -4.30 -24.69
CA LEU A 128 -24.90 -3.70 -25.64
C LEU A 128 -26.34 -3.74 -25.11
N ALA A 129 -26.79 -4.88 -24.59
CA ALA A 129 -28.14 -5.05 -24.04
C ALA A 129 -28.40 -4.09 -22.86
N SER A 130 -27.39 -3.88 -22.01
CA SER A 130 -27.47 -2.98 -20.85
C SER A 130 -27.76 -1.51 -21.24
N LEU A 131 -27.45 -1.07 -22.46
CA LEU A 131 -27.79 0.27 -22.93
C LEU A 131 -29.29 0.47 -23.14
N PHE A 132 -30.04 -0.62 -23.37
CA PHE A 132 -31.50 -0.58 -23.54
C PHE A 132 -32.25 -0.54 -22.18
N GLN A 133 -31.54 -0.57 -21.06
CA GLN A 133 -32.13 -0.39 -19.73
C GLN A 133 -32.02 1.09 -19.33
N THR A 134 -33.16 1.79 -19.35
CA THR A 134 -33.21 3.23 -19.10
C THR A 134 -34.57 3.68 -18.56
N GLN A 135 -34.55 4.72 -17.74
CA GLN A 135 -35.72 5.38 -17.17
C GLN A 135 -35.81 6.81 -17.72
N LEU A 136 -36.99 7.23 -18.19
CA LEU A 136 -37.19 8.57 -18.76
C LEU A 136 -37.44 9.67 -17.71
N SER A 137 -37.73 9.30 -16.47
CA SER A 137 -37.96 10.24 -15.36
C SER A 137 -36.75 10.33 -14.42
N SER A 138 -36.60 11.48 -13.76
CA SER A 138 -35.57 11.67 -12.74
C SER A 138 -35.85 10.82 -11.50
N GLY A 139 -34.81 10.19 -10.95
CA GLY A 139 -34.94 9.33 -9.78
C GLY A 139 -33.64 8.59 -9.48
N THR A 140 -33.58 7.99 -8.30
CA THR A 140 -32.47 7.15 -7.88
C THR A 140 -33.00 5.76 -7.59
N THR A 141 -32.43 4.74 -8.22
CA THR A 141 -32.85 3.35 -8.08
C THR A 141 -31.63 2.42 -8.12
N ASN A 142 -31.82 1.14 -7.77
CA ASN A 142 -30.81 0.11 -7.97
C ASN A 142 -31.12 -0.64 -9.26
N GLU A 143 -30.09 -0.95 -10.04
CA GLU A 143 -30.24 -1.66 -11.30
C GLU A 143 -29.24 -2.80 -11.41
N VAL A 144 -29.70 -3.91 -11.98
CA VAL A 144 -28.83 -5.03 -12.35
C VAL A 144 -28.53 -4.95 -13.84
N ASP A 145 -27.26 -4.72 -14.17
CA ASP A 145 -26.78 -4.75 -15.55
C ASP A 145 -25.42 -5.46 -15.67
N ILE A 146 -24.71 -5.30 -16.80
CA ILE A 146 -23.37 -5.87 -16.99
C ILE A 146 -22.41 -5.60 -15.82
N SER A 147 -22.53 -4.45 -15.14
CA SER A 147 -21.66 -4.04 -14.02
C SER A 147 -22.07 -4.66 -12.68
N GLY A 148 -23.18 -5.40 -12.61
CA GLY A 148 -23.74 -5.97 -11.37
C GLY A 148 -24.94 -5.18 -10.84
N ASP A 149 -25.27 -5.36 -9.56
CA ASP A 149 -26.30 -4.60 -8.84
C ASP A 149 -25.70 -3.28 -8.34
N CYS A 150 -26.05 -2.17 -8.99
CA CYS A 150 -25.46 -0.85 -8.77
C CYS A 150 -26.51 0.21 -8.47
N LYS A 151 -26.17 1.21 -7.65
CA LYS A 151 -26.99 2.41 -7.46
C LYS A 151 -26.84 3.35 -8.66
N VAL A 152 -27.96 3.72 -9.25
CA VAL A 152 -28.05 4.56 -10.45
C VAL A 152 -28.89 5.80 -10.17
N THR A 153 -28.49 6.93 -10.74
CA THR A 153 -29.23 8.20 -10.67
C THR A 153 -29.55 8.71 -12.07
N TYR A 154 -30.83 8.99 -12.32
CA TYR A 154 -31.35 9.57 -13.55
C TYR A 154 -31.63 11.05 -13.37
N GLN A 155 -31.19 11.84 -14.35
CA GLN A 155 -31.47 13.27 -14.47
C GLN A 155 -32.12 13.51 -15.83
N ALA A 156 -33.43 13.69 -15.84
CA ALA A 156 -34.19 14.02 -17.04
C ALA A 156 -34.13 15.53 -17.33
N HIS A 157 -33.77 15.87 -18.56
CA HIS A 157 -33.83 17.21 -19.15
C HIS A 157 -34.78 17.19 -20.37
N GLN A 158 -35.03 18.34 -20.99
CA GLN A 158 -35.97 18.44 -22.14
C GLN A 158 -35.58 17.52 -23.30
N ASP A 159 -34.30 17.51 -23.72
CA ASP A 159 -33.85 16.77 -24.91
C ASP A 159 -32.93 15.58 -24.58
N LYS A 160 -32.70 15.31 -23.30
CA LYS A 160 -31.77 14.25 -22.88
C LYS A 160 -32.05 13.73 -21.48
N VAL A 161 -31.69 12.47 -21.24
CA VAL A 161 -31.62 11.87 -19.91
C VAL A 161 -30.18 11.46 -19.63
N ILE A 162 -29.68 11.81 -18.44
CA ILE A 162 -28.35 11.43 -17.99
C ILE A 162 -28.48 10.38 -16.89
N LYS A 163 -27.97 9.19 -17.15
CA LYS A 163 -27.84 8.07 -16.22
C LYS A 163 -26.43 8.07 -15.65
N THR A 164 -26.29 8.29 -14.35
CA THR A 164 -25.00 8.23 -13.64
C THR A 164 -24.96 7.00 -12.75
N LYS A 165 -23.93 6.17 -12.89
CA LYS A 165 -23.76 4.95 -12.10
C LYS A 165 -22.68 5.14 -11.04
N ALA A 166 -23.02 4.85 -9.78
CA ALA A 166 -22.06 4.85 -8.68
C ALA A 166 -21.31 3.52 -8.63
N LEU A 167 -20.17 3.43 -9.32
CA LEU A 167 -19.41 2.19 -9.48
C LEU A 167 -18.91 1.58 -8.15
N ASP A 168 -18.65 2.41 -7.14
CA ASP A 168 -18.24 1.95 -5.80
C ASP A 168 -19.37 1.22 -5.05
N SER A 169 -20.63 1.35 -5.49
CA SER A 169 -21.78 0.66 -4.90
C SER A 169 -22.12 -0.67 -5.56
N CYS A 170 -21.46 -1.01 -6.67
CA CYS A 170 -21.77 -2.18 -7.47
C CYS A 170 -21.41 -3.48 -6.75
N LYS A 171 -22.38 -4.39 -6.60
CA LYS A 171 -22.14 -5.74 -6.08
C LYS A 171 -21.86 -6.70 -7.23
N ILE A 172 -20.58 -7.01 -7.43
CA ILE A 172 -20.11 -8.01 -8.39
C ILE A 172 -18.91 -8.77 -7.81
N ALA A 173 -18.88 -10.09 -7.97
CA ALA A 173 -17.75 -10.89 -7.53
C ALA A 173 -16.56 -10.66 -8.47
N ARG A 174 -15.57 -9.89 -8.03
CA ARG A 174 -14.31 -9.64 -8.73
C ARG A 174 -13.14 -9.72 -7.76
N SER A 175 -12.01 -10.14 -8.30
CA SER A 175 -10.77 -10.21 -7.53
C SER A 175 -10.14 -8.81 -7.45
N GLY A 176 -9.63 -8.48 -6.26
CA GLY A 176 -8.91 -7.24 -6.07
C GLY A 176 -8.54 -7.00 -4.62
N PHE A 177 -7.45 -6.28 -4.41
CA PHE A 177 -6.98 -5.85 -3.11
C PHE A 177 -6.21 -4.55 -3.24
N THR A 178 -6.19 -3.78 -2.16
CA THR A 178 -5.41 -2.55 -2.06
C THR A 178 -4.93 -2.41 -0.63
N ILE A 179 -3.72 -1.90 -0.45
CA ILE A 179 -3.16 -1.65 0.87
C ILE A 179 -3.90 -0.44 1.49
N PRO A 180 -4.43 -0.56 2.73
CA PRO A 180 -5.15 0.54 3.39
C PRO A 180 -4.24 1.68 3.84
N ASN A 181 -2.93 1.43 4.00
CA ASN A 181 -1.95 2.47 4.33
C ASN A 181 -1.88 3.51 3.21
N GLN A 182 -2.22 4.76 3.51
CA GLN A 182 -2.27 5.84 2.52
C GLN A 182 -0.91 6.13 1.86
N VAL A 183 0.21 5.90 2.56
CA VAL A 183 1.55 6.18 2.02
C VAL A 183 1.89 5.22 0.88
N LEU A 184 1.61 3.93 1.06
CA LEU A 184 1.90 2.86 0.10
C LEU A 184 0.70 2.53 -0.80
N GLY A 185 -0.45 3.14 -0.55
CA GLY A 185 -1.70 2.87 -1.24
C GLY A 185 -1.79 3.48 -2.64
N VAL A 186 -2.73 2.95 -3.42
CA VAL A 186 -3.12 3.47 -4.73
C VAL A 186 -4.50 4.11 -4.60
N SER A 187 -4.60 5.38 -4.99
CA SER A 187 -5.88 6.08 -5.07
C SER A 187 -6.53 5.78 -6.41
N SER A 188 -7.76 5.27 -6.39
CA SER A 188 -8.56 4.98 -7.58
C SER A 188 -9.81 5.85 -7.62
N LYS A 189 -10.20 6.30 -8.81
CA LYS A 189 -11.44 7.03 -9.06
C LYS A 189 -12.09 6.48 -10.32
N ALA A 190 -13.36 6.10 -10.18
CA ALA A 190 -14.18 5.55 -11.24
C ALA A 190 -15.41 6.45 -11.49
N SER A 191 -15.82 6.59 -12.74
CA SER A 191 -17.05 7.30 -13.11
C SER A 191 -17.67 6.67 -14.35
N SER A 192 -18.98 6.42 -14.32
CA SER A 192 -19.76 5.95 -15.47
C SER A 192 -20.97 6.85 -15.65
N ALA A 193 -21.10 7.41 -16.86
CA ALA A 193 -22.22 8.25 -17.25
C ALA A 193 -22.71 7.84 -18.64
N THR A 194 -24.03 7.67 -18.76
CA THR A 194 -24.71 7.36 -20.02
C THR A 194 -25.72 8.46 -20.33
N THR A 195 -25.56 9.11 -21.48
CA THR A 195 -26.45 10.17 -21.97
C THR A 195 -27.33 9.62 -23.08
N TYR A 196 -28.64 9.69 -22.87
CA TYR A 196 -29.68 9.34 -23.83
C TYR A 196 -30.18 10.62 -24.46
N LYS A 197 -30.06 10.80 -25.77
CA LYS A 197 -30.69 11.92 -26.49
C LYS A 197 -32.09 11.53 -26.92
N ILE A 198 -33.04 12.41 -26.67
CA ILE A 198 -34.46 12.20 -26.93
C ILE A 198 -34.92 13.20 -27.99
N GLU A 199 -35.57 12.70 -29.04
CA GLU A 199 -36.30 13.51 -30.04
C GLU A 199 -37.71 12.93 -30.16
N ASP A 200 -38.74 13.78 -30.19
CA ASP A 200 -40.15 13.37 -30.27
C ASP A 200 -40.55 12.28 -29.26
N SER A 201 -40.02 12.35 -28.04
CA SER A 201 -40.22 11.35 -26.96
C SER A 201 -39.60 9.96 -27.22
N PHE A 202 -38.77 9.81 -28.26
CA PHE A 202 -38.01 8.58 -28.55
C PHE A 202 -36.51 8.78 -28.36
N VAL A 203 -35.82 7.73 -27.91
CA VAL A 203 -34.35 7.75 -27.78
C VAL A 203 -33.72 7.55 -29.16
N VAL A 204 -33.02 8.58 -29.65
CA VAL A 204 -32.36 8.54 -30.98
C VAL A 204 -30.89 8.13 -30.88
N SER A 205 -30.21 8.52 -29.79
CA SER A 205 -28.81 8.13 -29.58
C SER A 205 -28.49 7.93 -28.10
N VAL A 206 -27.55 7.02 -27.84
CA VAL A 206 -27.03 6.71 -26.51
C VAL A 206 -25.51 6.84 -26.54
N LEU A 207 -24.97 7.65 -25.63
CA LEU A 207 -23.54 7.89 -25.44
C LEU A 207 -23.16 7.51 -24.02
N ALA A 208 -22.42 6.41 -23.84
CA ALA A 208 -21.86 6.04 -22.54
C ALA A 208 -20.38 6.34 -22.50
N GLU A 209 -19.92 6.94 -21.40
CA GLU A 209 -18.50 7.13 -21.11
C GLU A 209 -18.22 6.62 -19.69
N GLU A 210 -17.27 5.69 -19.61
CA GLU A 210 -16.76 5.14 -18.38
C GLU A 210 -15.26 5.44 -18.28
N THR A 211 -14.86 5.99 -17.13
CA THR A 211 -13.48 6.35 -16.85
C THR A 211 -13.04 5.70 -15.55
N HIS A 212 -11.90 5.01 -15.61
CA HIS A 212 -11.16 4.55 -14.42
C HIS A 212 -9.82 5.25 -14.40
N SER A 213 -9.45 5.83 -13.27
CA SER A 213 -8.15 6.46 -13.08
C SER A 213 -7.54 5.99 -11.78
N PHE A 214 -6.26 5.65 -11.82
CA PHE A 214 -5.51 5.31 -10.61
C PHE A 214 -4.23 6.13 -10.54
N ARG A 215 -3.76 6.34 -9.32
CA ARG A 215 -2.54 7.07 -9.03
C ARG A 215 -1.88 6.46 -7.80
N LEU A 216 -0.59 6.17 -7.91
CA LEU A 216 0.20 5.80 -6.75
C LEU A 216 0.39 7.04 -5.85
N ASN A 217 0.07 6.90 -4.57
CA ASN A 217 0.10 8.03 -3.63
C ASN A 217 1.53 8.54 -3.40
N PHE A 218 2.48 7.62 -3.23
CA PHE A 218 3.91 7.93 -3.03
C PHE A 218 4.56 8.62 -4.23
N LEU A 219 4.31 8.11 -5.45
CA LEU A 219 4.93 8.62 -6.67
C LEU A 219 3.88 8.94 -7.73
N GLN A 220 3.50 10.21 -7.81
CA GLN A 220 2.40 10.68 -8.66
C GLN A 220 2.67 10.57 -10.17
N THR A 221 3.92 10.31 -10.58
CA THR A 221 4.24 10.04 -12.00
C THR A 221 3.71 8.69 -12.48
N ILE A 222 3.43 7.77 -11.55
CA ILE A 222 2.82 6.47 -11.85
C ILE A 222 1.31 6.63 -11.71
N THR A 223 0.67 6.78 -12.85
CA THR A 223 -0.78 6.94 -12.98
C THR A 223 -1.21 6.36 -14.31
N GLY A 224 -2.45 5.88 -14.35
CA GLY A 224 -3.07 5.41 -15.57
C GLY A 224 -4.54 5.78 -15.61
N LYS A 225 -5.07 5.84 -16.82
CA LYS A 225 -6.45 6.17 -17.11
C LYS A 225 -6.97 5.22 -18.18
N ILE A 226 -8.09 4.56 -17.89
CA ILE A 226 -8.88 3.78 -18.83
C ILE A 226 -10.09 4.63 -19.19
N VAL A 227 -10.35 4.81 -20.48
CA VAL A 227 -11.57 5.47 -20.98
C VAL A 227 -12.26 4.51 -21.93
N SER A 228 -13.44 4.05 -21.55
CA SER A 228 -14.32 3.22 -22.38
C SER A 228 -15.50 4.05 -22.83
N LYS A 229 -15.77 4.07 -24.13
CA LYS A 229 -16.89 4.80 -24.72
C LYS A 229 -17.77 3.87 -25.53
N GLN A 230 -19.08 4.02 -25.39
CA GLN A 230 -20.07 3.36 -26.22
C GLN A 230 -20.94 4.41 -26.90
N LYS A 231 -21.27 4.14 -28.16
CA LYS A 231 -22.12 5.00 -28.98
C LYS A 231 -23.09 4.13 -29.77
N LEU A 232 -24.38 4.34 -29.53
CA LEU A 232 -25.49 3.71 -30.23
C LEU A 232 -26.33 4.79 -30.91
N GLU A 233 -26.55 4.69 -32.21
CA GLU A 233 -27.34 5.66 -32.98
C GLU A 233 -28.37 4.97 -33.84
N LEU A 234 -29.61 5.46 -33.82
CA LEU A 234 -30.65 5.06 -34.76
C LEU A 234 -30.37 5.68 -36.14
N LYS A 235 -30.36 4.87 -37.20
CA LYS A 235 -30.18 5.34 -38.58
C LYS A 235 -31.50 5.44 -39.33
N THR A 236 -32.30 4.38 -39.30
CA THR A 236 -33.57 4.32 -40.02
C THR A 236 -34.49 3.27 -39.41
N THR A 237 -35.77 3.31 -39.80
CA THR A 237 -36.78 2.33 -39.42
C THR A 237 -37.46 1.75 -40.65
N GLU A 238 -37.53 0.41 -40.73
CA GLU A 238 -38.08 -0.36 -41.85
C GLU A 238 -39.30 -1.18 -41.40
N ALA A 239 -40.00 -1.82 -42.35
CA ALA A 239 -41.05 -2.79 -42.01
C ALA A 239 -40.41 -4.05 -41.38
N GLY A 240 -40.83 -4.38 -40.16
CA GLY A 240 -40.35 -5.51 -39.38
C GLY A 240 -41.26 -6.74 -39.47
N PRO A 241 -40.85 -7.87 -38.86
CA PRO A 241 -41.69 -9.06 -38.78
C PRO A 241 -42.91 -8.82 -37.87
N ARG A 242 -43.99 -9.57 -38.13
CA ARG A 242 -45.22 -9.51 -37.34
C ARG A 242 -44.99 -10.00 -35.91
N LEU A 243 -45.69 -9.36 -34.97
CA LEU A 243 -45.75 -9.80 -33.56
C LEU A 243 -46.21 -11.26 -33.44
N MET A 244 -45.55 -12.00 -32.56
CA MET A 244 -45.95 -13.37 -32.25
C MET A 244 -46.97 -13.41 -31.11
N SER A 245 -47.93 -14.32 -31.21
CA SER A 245 -48.96 -14.53 -30.19
C SER A 245 -48.50 -15.55 -29.15
N GLY A 246 -48.68 -15.24 -27.87
CA GLY A 246 -48.37 -16.16 -26.77
C GLY A 246 -48.74 -15.56 -25.42
N LYS A 247 -49.14 -16.39 -24.45
CA LYS A 247 -49.49 -15.95 -23.08
C LYS A 247 -48.26 -15.64 -22.21
N GLN A 248 -47.12 -16.26 -22.50
CA GLN A 248 -45.88 -16.10 -21.72
C GLN A 248 -44.67 -15.95 -22.65
N ALA A 249 -43.76 -15.04 -22.32
CA ALA A 249 -42.54 -14.78 -23.08
C ALA A 249 -41.67 -16.05 -23.25
N ALA A 250 -41.55 -16.89 -22.21
CA ALA A 250 -40.77 -18.14 -22.27
C ALA A 250 -41.29 -19.12 -23.34
N ALA A 251 -42.61 -19.19 -23.57
CA ALA A 251 -43.20 -20.01 -24.61
C ALA A 251 -42.89 -19.48 -26.01
N VAL A 252 -42.92 -18.15 -26.17
CA VAL A 252 -42.56 -17.46 -27.42
C VAL A 252 -41.08 -17.69 -27.74
N ILE A 253 -40.19 -17.63 -26.75
CA ILE A 253 -38.75 -17.86 -26.95
C ILE A 253 -38.47 -19.28 -27.43
N LYS A 254 -39.09 -20.29 -26.79
CA LYS A 254 -39.00 -21.69 -27.22
C LYS A 254 -39.53 -21.91 -28.63
N ALA A 255 -40.59 -21.20 -29.03
CA ALA A 255 -41.17 -21.29 -30.36
C ALA A 255 -40.26 -20.69 -31.46
N VAL A 256 -39.48 -19.65 -31.15
CA VAL A 256 -38.51 -19.11 -32.11
C VAL A 256 -37.32 -20.04 -32.29
N ASP A 257 -36.71 -20.48 -31.19
CA ASP A 257 -35.58 -21.41 -31.21
C ASP A 257 -35.38 -21.99 -29.79
N SER A 258 -35.50 -23.32 -29.66
CA SER A 258 -35.37 -24.02 -28.39
C SER A 258 -33.96 -24.01 -27.80
N LYS A 259 -32.95 -23.57 -28.56
CA LYS A 259 -31.55 -23.44 -28.10
C LYS A 259 -31.30 -22.21 -27.22
N TYR A 260 -32.23 -21.26 -27.17
CA TYR A 260 -32.11 -20.11 -26.27
C TYR A 260 -32.28 -20.52 -24.80
N LYS A 261 -31.38 -20.05 -23.96
CA LYS A 261 -31.48 -20.20 -22.50
C LYS A 261 -31.37 -18.85 -21.80
N ALA A 262 -32.05 -18.74 -20.67
CA ALA A 262 -31.91 -17.59 -19.79
C ALA A 262 -30.51 -17.62 -19.16
N LEU A 263 -29.77 -16.52 -19.32
CA LEU A 263 -28.43 -16.30 -18.78
C LEU A 263 -28.44 -15.01 -17.95
N PRO A 264 -27.57 -14.87 -16.94
CA PRO A 264 -27.44 -13.63 -16.19
C PRO A 264 -26.93 -12.49 -17.09
N ILE A 265 -27.50 -11.29 -16.91
CA ILE A 265 -27.06 -10.05 -17.60
C ILE A 265 -25.70 -9.55 -17.06
N VAL A 266 -25.36 -9.92 -15.83
CA VAL A 266 -24.10 -9.55 -15.16
C VAL A 266 -22.90 -10.17 -15.88
N GLY A 267 -21.86 -9.37 -16.06
CA GLY A 267 -20.63 -9.80 -16.73
C GLY A 267 -19.96 -10.97 -16.00
N GLN A 268 -19.47 -11.93 -16.76
CA GLN A 268 -18.78 -13.10 -16.24
C GLN A 268 -17.27 -12.98 -16.43
N VAL A 269 -16.50 -13.55 -15.49
CA VAL A 269 -15.04 -13.59 -15.60
C VAL A 269 -14.64 -14.63 -16.65
N PHE A 270 -13.66 -14.29 -17.47
CA PHE A 270 -12.98 -15.25 -18.34
C PHE A 270 -11.47 -15.19 -18.12
N GLN A 271 -10.83 -16.35 -18.27
CA GLN A 271 -9.38 -16.46 -18.26
C GLN A 271 -8.87 -16.43 -19.70
N SER A 272 -7.77 -15.72 -19.91
CA SER A 272 -7.03 -15.79 -21.16
C SER A 272 -6.30 -17.14 -21.22
N GLU A 273 -6.74 -18.04 -22.11
CA GLU A 273 -6.03 -19.29 -22.37
C GLU A 273 -4.68 -18.98 -23.02
N CYS A 274 -3.58 -19.26 -22.31
CA CYS A 274 -2.24 -19.10 -22.85
C CYS A 274 -1.75 -20.45 -23.40
N GLU A 275 -1.83 -20.63 -24.72
CA GLU A 275 -1.45 -21.89 -25.37
C GLU A 275 0.06 -22.20 -25.33
N ARG A 276 0.93 -21.25 -24.94
CA ARG A 276 2.40 -21.39 -24.91
C ARG A 276 3.08 -20.69 -23.72
N CYS A 277 2.41 -20.59 -22.58
CA CYS A 277 3.06 -20.05 -21.38
C CYS A 277 3.95 -21.12 -20.74
N PRO A 278 5.19 -20.80 -20.34
CA PRO A 278 6.07 -21.73 -19.65
C PRO A 278 5.44 -22.15 -18.32
N SER A 279 5.72 -23.39 -17.90
CA SER A 279 5.26 -23.88 -16.60
C SER A 279 5.94 -23.14 -15.45
N LEU A 280 5.34 -23.11 -14.25
CA LEU A 280 5.92 -22.45 -13.09
C LEU A 280 7.37 -22.90 -12.78
N PRO A 281 7.73 -24.20 -12.89
CA PRO A 281 9.11 -24.67 -12.73
C PRO A 281 10.07 -24.13 -13.80
N GLU A 282 9.65 -24.05 -15.07
CA GLU A 282 10.46 -23.50 -16.16
C GLU A 282 10.73 -22.01 -15.93
N HIS A 283 9.70 -21.28 -15.52
CA HIS A 283 9.82 -19.87 -15.19
C HIS A 283 10.75 -19.64 -13.98
N TRP A 284 10.67 -20.51 -12.97
CA TRP A 284 11.56 -20.47 -11.81
C TRP A 284 13.04 -20.69 -12.19
N GLN A 285 13.35 -21.60 -13.12
CA GLN A 285 14.73 -21.83 -13.58
C GLN A 285 15.36 -20.61 -14.23
N ILE A 286 14.55 -19.77 -14.89
CA ILE A 286 14.98 -18.51 -15.48
C ILE A 286 15.19 -17.46 -14.38
N VAL A 287 14.17 -17.26 -13.54
CA VAL A 287 14.15 -16.25 -12.47
C VAL A 287 15.25 -16.49 -11.41
N ARG A 288 15.51 -17.75 -11.04
CA ARG A 288 16.52 -18.13 -10.03
C ARG A 288 17.93 -17.62 -10.34
N LYS A 289 18.28 -17.44 -11.62
CA LYS A 289 19.60 -16.91 -12.02
C LYS A 289 19.76 -15.44 -11.62
N HIS A 290 18.67 -14.68 -11.62
CA HIS A 290 18.66 -13.26 -11.25
C HIS A 290 18.46 -13.04 -9.74
N LEU A 291 17.89 -14.01 -9.02
CA LEU A 291 17.67 -13.94 -7.57
C LEU A 291 18.84 -14.48 -6.72
N GLN A 292 20.05 -14.53 -7.26
CA GLN A 292 21.23 -14.95 -6.51
C GLN A 292 21.65 -13.90 -5.48
N PRO A 293 22.17 -14.26 -4.29
CA PRO A 293 22.55 -13.31 -3.23
C PRO A 293 23.50 -12.19 -3.66
N ALA A 294 24.33 -12.44 -4.68
CA ALA A 294 25.26 -11.44 -5.23
C ALA A 294 24.57 -10.38 -6.10
N ASN A 295 23.38 -10.66 -6.65
CA ASN A 295 22.67 -9.80 -7.59
C ASN A 295 21.41 -9.15 -7.02
N LEU A 296 21.04 -9.45 -5.76
CA LEU A 296 19.80 -8.94 -5.15
C LEU A 296 19.73 -7.42 -5.09
N SER A 297 20.88 -6.72 -5.00
CA SER A 297 20.93 -5.26 -4.99
C SER A 297 20.66 -4.61 -6.36
N LYS A 298 20.48 -5.38 -7.44
CA LYS A 298 20.21 -4.84 -8.78
C LYS A 298 18.71 -4.72 -9.03
N ALA A 299 18.29 -3.69 -9.76
CA ALA A 299 16.89 -3.51 -10.15
C ALA A 299 16.34 -4.71 -10.95
N GLU A 300 17.18 -5.42 -11.72
CA GLU A 300 16.80 -6.64 -12.44
C GLU A 300 16.31 -7.77 -11.53
N ALA A 301 16.90 -7.94 -10.34
CA ALA A 301 16.46 -8.96 -9.40
C ALA A 301 15.04 -8.66 -8.90
N VAL A 302 14.77 -7.39 -8.57
CA VAL A 302 13.46 -6.93 -8.12
C VAL A 302 12.40 -7.08 -9.22
N ARG A 303 12.73 -6.73 -10.48
CA ARG A 303 11.82 -6.94 -11.63
C ARG A 303 11.43 -8.41 -11.79
N ASN A 304 12.41 -9.32 -11.79
CA ASN A 304 12.15 -10.76 -11.93
C ASN A 304 11.36 -11.31 -10.73
N PHE A 305 11.62 -10.81 -9.52
CA PHE A 305 10.82 -11.13 -8.34
C PHE A 305 9.35 -10.74 -8.50
N LEU A 306 9.06 -9.51 -8.93
CA LEU A 306 7.67 -9.05 -9.14
C LEU A 306 6.95 -9.89 -10.20
N VAL A 307 7.62 -10.18 -11.32
CA VAL A 307 7.06 -11.04 -12.38
C VAL A 307 6.77 -12.45 -11.84
N PHE A 308 7.66 -13.02 -11.03
CA PHE A 308 7.46 -14.34 -10.45
C PHE A 308 6.28 -14.37 -9.48
N VAL A 309 6.08 -13.32 -8.67
CA VAL A 309 4.91 -13.20 -7.76
C VAL A 309 3.60 -13.25 -8.55
N GLN A 310 3.53 -12.65 -9.74
CA GLN A 310 2.32 -12.72 -10.57
C GLN A 310 2.02 -14.14 -11.04
N HIS A 311 3.03 -14.89 -11.46
CA HIS A 311 2.87 -16.30 -11.85
C HIS A 311 2.46 -17.17 -10.65
N LEU A 312 3.00 -16.90 -9.46
CA LEU A 312 2.61 -17.57 -8.22
C LEU A 312 1.13 -17.37 -7.87
N ARG A 313 0.53 -16.22 -8.17
CA ARG A 313 -0.90 -15.96 -7.92
C ARG A 313 -1.83 -16.81 -8.78
N THR A 314 -1.38 -17.18 -9.97
CA THR A 314 -2.13 -18.02 -10.90
C THR A 314 -1.84 -19.50 -10.73
N ALA A 315 -0.77 -19.86 -10.03
CA ALA A 315 -0.32 -21.24 -9.85
C ALA A 315 -1.17 -22.00 -8.84
N LYS A 316 -1.20 -23.33 -9.00
CA LYS A 316 -1.92 -24.22 -8.07
C LYS A 316 -1.10 -24.49 -6.81
N LYS A 317 -1.80 -24.86 -5.73
CA LYS A 317 -1.16 -25.25 -4.46
C LYS A 317 -0.13 -26.36 -4.68
N GLU A 318 -0.42 -27.39 -5.48
CA GLU A 318 0.54 -28.50 -5.67
C GLU A 318 1.83 -28.05 -6.35
N GLU A 319 1.74 -27.15 -7.35
CA GLU A 319 2.90 -26.61 -8.09
C GLU A 319 3.76 -25.73 -7.18
N ILE A 320 3.13 -24.87 -6.39
CA ILE A 320 3.82 -24.05 -5.39
C ILE A 320 4.43 -24.95 -4.31
N LEU A 321 3.71 -25.97 -3.85
CA LEU A 321 4.18 -26.87 -2.79
C LEU A 321 5.31 -27.77 -3.29
N GLN A 322 5.32 -28.16 -4.57
CA GLN A 322 6.45 -28.85 -5.22
C GLN A 322 7.71 -27.98 -5.24
N ILE A 323 7.57 -26.66 -5.35
CA ILE A 323 8.66 -25.70 -5.20
C ILE A 323 9.02 -25.48 -3.72
N LEU A 324 8.02 -25.48 -2.83
CA LEU A 324 8.17 -25.03 -1.45
C LEU A 324 8.49 -26.10 -0.42
N LYS A 325 8.33 -27.42 -0.67
CA LYS A 325 8.35 -28.52 0.34
C LYS A 325 9.27 -28.31 1.58
N THR A 326 8.77 -27.48 2.50
CA THR A 326 8.75 -27.55 3.97
C THR A 326 7.73 -26.51 4.48
N GLU A 327 6.89 -26.98 5.40
CA GLU A 327 5.99 -26.27 6.32
C GLU A 327 4.64 -25.63 5.91
N ASN A 328 3.76 -25.72 6.89
CA ASN A 328 2.29 -25.58 6.92
C ASN A 328 1.83 -24.23 7.51
N LYS A 329 0.54 -23.91 7.32
CA LYS A 329 -0.12 -22.67 7.78
C LYS A 329 -1.52 -22.95 8.31
N GLU A 330 -1.85 -22.41 9.50
CA GLU A 330 -3.08 -21.70 9.91
C GLU A 330 -2.71 -20.85 11.15
N ALA A 331 -2.64 -19.50 11.11
CA ALA A 331 -1.81 -18.79 12.11
C ALA A 331 -2.18 -17.33 12.47
N VAL A 332 -3.46 -16.94 12.55
CA VAL A 332 -3.79 -15.55 12.95
C VAL A 332 -4.52 -15.45 14.30
N VAL A 333 -5.55 -16.26 14.55
CA VAL A 333 -6.25 -16.24 15.85
C VAL A 333 -5.46 -17.00 16.92
N GLU A 334 -4.83 -18.12 16.54
CA GLU A 334 -3.93 -18.88 17.40
C GLU A 334 -2.67 -18.08 17.75
N ALA A 335 -2.12 -17.33 16.78
CA ALA A 335 -0.94 -16.49 17.00
C ALA A 335 -1.18 -15.37 18.03
N LYS A 336 -2.36 -14.74 18.05
CA LYS A 336 -2.69 -13.74 19.08
C LYS A 336 -2.67 -14.34 20.49
N LYS A 337 -3.31 -15.51 20.67
CA LYS A 337 -3.31 -16.22 21.95
C LYS A 337 -1.91 -16.72 22.33
N LEU A 338 -1.12 -17.14 21.34
CA LEU A 338 0.25 -17.59 21.55
C LEU A 338 1.16 -16.45 22.01
N ILE A 339 1.05 -15.25 21.42
CA ILE A 339 1.90 -14.10 21.78
C ILE A 339 1.57 -13.61 23.20
N LEU A 340 0.29 -13.39 23.51
CA LEU A 340 -0.12 -12.89 24.84
C LEU A 340 0.03 -13.97 25.92
N GLY A 341 -0.47 -15.18 25.65
CA GLY A 341 -0.38 -16.30 26.60
C GLY A 341 1.05 -16.82 26.79
N GLY A 342 1.91 -16.72 25.78
CA GLY A 342 3.34 -16.99 25.89
C GLY A 342 4.03 -15.97 26.80
N LEU A 343 3.76 -14.68 26.60
CA LEU A 343 4.37 -13.61 27.41
C LEU A 343 3.94 -13.63 28.90
N GLU A 344 2.77 -14.18 29.21
CA GLU A 344 2.28 -14.37 30.59
C GLU A 344 2.90 -15.57 31.31
N LYS A 345 3.16 -16.66 30.58
CA LYS A 345 3.57 -17.95 31.17
C LYS A 345 5.07 -18.15 31.25
N THR A 346 5.86 -17.47 30.43
CA THR A 346 7.28 -17.79 30.29
C THR A 346 8.16 -17.05 31.28
N GLU A 347 9.05 -17.80 31.95
CA GLU A 347 10.06 -17.26 32.88
C GLU A 347 11.45 -17.09 32.25
N ASN A 348 11.69 -17.75 31.11
CA ASN A 348 12.97 -17.69 30.40
C ASN A 348 13.19 -16.33 29.71
N LYS A 349 14.36 -15.70 29.97
CA LYS A 349 14.71 -14.36 29.46
C LYS A 349 14.74 -14.29 27.92
N GLU A 350 15.16 -15.35 27.24
CA GLU A 350 15.23 -15.37 25.77
C GLU A 350 13.85 -15.44 25.11
N ASP A 351 12.96 -16.28 25.65
CA ASP A 351 11.59 -16.42 25.17
C ASP A 351 10.78 -15.14 25.42
N ILE A 352 10.98 -14.49 26.58
CA ILE A 352 10.38 -13.18 26.86
C ILE A 352 10.79 -12.16 25.79
N LYS A 353 12.09 -12.10 25.42
CA LYS A 353 12.57 -11.20 24.34
C LYS A 353 11.89 -11.53 23.01
N MET A 354 11.74 -12.81 22.68
CA MET A 354 11.05 -13.23 21.45
C MET A 354 9.58 -12.76 21.43
N TYR A 355 8.83 -12.98 22.51
CA TYR A 355 7.43 -12.54 22.60
C TYR A 355 7.28 -11.02 22.62
N LEU A 356 8.20 -10.29 23.28
CA LEU A 356 8.21 -8.82 23.26
C LEU A 356 8.51 -8.28 21.87
N LEU A 357 9.42 -8.90 21.10
CA LEU A 357 9.67 -8.54 19.70
C LEU A 357 8.43 -8.81 18.83
N ALA A 358 7.76 -9.94 19.03
CA ALA A 358 6.52 -10.25 18.34
C ALA A 358 5.42 -9.24 18.69
N LEU A 359 5.27 -8.87 19.96
CA LEU A 359 4.30 -7.86 20.42
C LEU A 359 4.65 -6.46 19.90
N LYS A 360 5.94 -6.11 19.78
CA LYS A 360 6.42 -4.86 19.17
C LYS A 360 6.04 -4.75 17.68
N ASN A 361 5.80 -5.87 17.00
CA ASN A 361 5.24 -5.91 15.65
C ASN A 361 3.70 -5.96 15.65
N ALA A 362 3.11 -6.74 16.53
CA ALA A 362 1.67 -6.95 16.57
C ALA A 362 0.87 -5.75 17.09
N LEU A 363 1.50 -4.90 17.94
CA LEU A 363 0.94 -3.67 18.50
C LEU A 363 -0.47 -3.85 19.09
N LEU A 364 -0.66 -4.96 19.82
CA LEU A 364 -1.94 -5.31 20.43
C LEU A 364 -2.17 -4.44 21.67
N PRO A 365 -3.24 -3.62 21.73
CA PRO A 365 -3.49 -2.73 22.88
C PRO A 365 -3.70 -3.50 24.19
N GLU A 366 -4.24 -4.72 24.11
CA GLU A 366 -4.38 -5.66 25.24
C GLU A 366 -3.03 -6.03 25.88
N GLY A 367 -1.92 -5.90 25.15
CA GLY A 367 -0.57 -6.19 25.64
C GLY A 367 0.08 -5.03 26.42
N ILE A 368 -0.51 -3.83 26.43
CA ILE A 368 0.07 -2.65 27.11
C ILE A 368 0.31 -2.88 28.61
N PRO A 369 -0.60 -3.49 29.39
CA PRO A 369 -0.34 -3.78 30.80
C PRO A 369 0.88 -4.69 31.00
N LEU A 370 1.08 -5.68 30.12
CA LEU A 370 2.25 -6.55 30.15
C LEU A 370 3.52 -5.78 29.80
N LEU A 371 3.48 -4.90 28.80
CA LEU A 371 4.61 -4.03 28.46
C LEU A 371 4.99 -3.11 29.63
N LEU A 372 4.02 -2.52 30.32
CA LEU A 372 4.27 -1.71 31.51
C LEU A 372 4.91 -2.52 32.64
N LYS A 373 4.42 -3.75 32.87
CA LYS A 373 5.00 -4.67 33.84
C LYS A 373 6.47 -4.95 33.53
N TYR A 374 6.82 -5.30 32.30
CA TYR A 374 8.23 -5.57 31.94
C TYR A 374 9.09 -4.30 31.86
N ALA A 375 8.51 -3.14 31.50
CA ALA A 375 9.22 -1.86 31.52
C ALA A 375 9.57 -1.41 32.94
N GLU A 376 8.65 -1.55 33.91
CA GLU A 376 8.87 -1.15 35.30
C GLU A 376 9.55 -2.24 36.14
N ALA A 377 9.24 -3.53 35.96
CA ALA A 377 9.78 -4.62 36.78
C ALA A 377 10.99 -5.32 36.17
N GLY A 378 11.16 -5.29 34.84
CA GLY A 378 12.26 -5.98 34.16
C GLY A 378 13.66 -5.41 34.48
N GLU A 379 14.65 -6.13 33.96
CA GLU A 379 16.07 -5.80 34.06
C GLU A 379 16.68 -5.62 32.66
N GLY A 380 17.51 -4.58 32.53
CA GLY A 380 18.27 -4.18 31.34
C GLY A 380 17.55 -4.31 30.00
N PRO A 381 17.98 -5.25 29.13
CA PRO A 381 17.52 -5.33 27.75
C PRO A 381 16.03 -5.65 27.62
N VAL A 382 15.43 -6.34 28.60
CA VAL A 382 14.00 -6.66 28.59
C VAL A 382 13.15 -5.41 28.85
N SER A 383 13.53 -4.60 29.83
CA SER A 383 12.86 -3.32 30.12
C SER A 383 13.03 -2.31 28.99
N HIS A 384 14.22 -2.27 28.39
CA HIS A 384 14.44 -1.40 27.24
C HIS A 384 13.57 -1.83 26.06
N LEU A 385 13.54 -3.13 25.73
CA LEU A 385 12.70 -3.66 24.66
C LEU A 385 11.20 -3.39 24.89
N ALA A 386 10.71 -3.59 26.11
CA ALA A 386 9.31 -3.29 26.45
C ALA A 386 8.98 -1.79 26.31
N THR A 387 9.90 -0.91 26.71
CA THR A 387 9.73 0.55 26.58
C THR A 387 9.79 1.01 25.12
N THR A 388 10.69 0.44 24.30
CA THR A 388 10.72 0.73 22.85
C THR A 388 9.53 0.12 22.11
N ALA A 389 8.92 -0.94 22.63
CA ALA A 389 7.66 -1.45 22.11
C ALA A 389 6.51 -0.45 22.39
N LEU A 390 6.45 0.13 23.59
CA LEU A 390 5.48 1.19 23.92
C LEU A 390 5.64 2.43 23.02
N GLN A 391 6.87 2.78 22.63
CA GLN A 391 7.14 3.91 21.72
C GLN A 391 6.45 3.78 20.35
N ARG A 392 6.07 2.57 19.93
CA ARG A 392 5.42 2.33 18.65
C ARG A 392 3.89 2.47 18.67
N TYR A 393 3.28 2.55 19.83
CA TYR A 393 1.82 2.69 19.94
C TYR A 393 1.39 4.11 19.58
N ASP A 394 0.22 4.21 18.94
CA ASP A 394 -0.37 5.50 18.63
C ASP A 394 -0.75 6.27 19.91
N VAL A 395 -0.76 7.60 19.80
CA VAL A 395 -1.08 8.55 20.89
C VAL A 395 -2.34 8.17 21.70
N PRO A 396 -3.46 7.67 21.13
CA PRO A 396 -4.64 7.30 21.91
C PRO A 396 -4.42 6.16 22.91
N PHE A 397 -3.45 5.29 22.68
CA PHE A 397 -3.15 4.16 23.56
C PHE A 397 -2.18 4.51 24.69
N ILE A 398 -1.48 5.64 24.57
CA ILE A 398 -0.59 6.17 25.60
C ILE A 398 -1.42 7.01 26.59
N THR A 399 -2.15 6.31 27.45
CA THR A 399 -3.03 6.90 28.46
C THR A 399 -2.25 7.57 29.60
N ASP A 400 -2.95 8.31 30.44
CA ASP A 400 -2.33 8.93 31.64
C ASP A 400 -1.76 7.88 32.62
N GLU A 401 -2.30 6.65 32.63
CA GLU A 401 -1.74 5.54 33.42
C GLU A 401 -0.38 5.07 32.90
N VAL A 402 -0.25 4.97 31.57
CA VAL A 402 1.01 4.66 30.88
C VAL A 402 2.02 5.75 31.21
N LYS A 403 1.66 7.03 31.02
CA LYS A 403 2.54 8.16 31.33
C LYS A 403 2.91 8.23 32.81
N LYS A 404 2.00 7.95 33.74
CA LYS A 404 2.31 7.89 35.18
C LYS A 404 3.37 6.84 35.50
N THR A 405 3.31 5.68 34.84
CA THR A 405 4.31 4.61 34.99
C THR A 405 5.65 5.02 34.39
N LEU A 406 5.66 5.62 33.19
CA LEU A 406 6.87 6.11 32.55
C LEU A 406 7.54 7.25 33.34
N ASN A 407 6.75 8.13 33.98
CA ASN A 407 7.28 9.17 34.88
C ASN A 407 7.99 8.54 36.09
N ARG A 408 7.43 7.46 36.68
CA ARG A 408 8.10 6.73 37.78
C ARG A 408 9.45 6.16 37.35
N ILE A 409 9.51 5.63 36.12
CA ILE A 409 10.74 5.07 35.54
C ILE A 409 11.77 6.19 35.34
N TYR A 410 11.38 7.30 34.72
CA TYR A 410 12.30 8.42 34.43
C TYR A 410 12.87 9.07 35.70
N HIS A 411 11.99 9.39 36.66
CA HIS A 411 12.34 10.05 37.92
C HIS A 411 12.84 9.09 39.01
N GLN A 412 12.86 7.78 38.75
CA GLN A 412 13.35 6.75 39.68
C GLN A 412 12.70 6.83 41.08
N ASN A 413 11.38 7.11 41.15
CA ASN A 413 10.71 7.31 42.45
C ASN A 413 10.63 6.05 43.32
N ARG A 414 10.83 4.87 42.74
CA ARG A 414 10.71 3.57 43.42
C ARG A 414 11.97 2.74 43.36
N LYS A 415 12.57 2.65 42.17
CA LYS A 415 13.77 1.87 41.91
C LYS A 415 14.70 2.59 40.94
N ILE A 416 15.97 2.18 40.97
CA ILE A 416 16.97 2.61 40.00
C ILE A 416 16.69 1.91 38.66
N HIS A 417 16.82 2.67 37.58
CA HIS A 417 16.61 2.23 36.21
C HIS A 417 17.79 2.67 35.33
N GLU A 418 18.13 1.88 34.32
CA GLU A 418 19.17 2.22 33.34
C GLU A 418 18.88 3.52 32.59
N LYS A 419 19.95 4.22 32.18
CA LYS A 419 19.90 5.47 31.41
C LYS A 419 19.14 5.31 30.09
N THR A 420 19.32 4.17 29.41
CA THR A 420 18.64 3.81 28.16
C THR A 420 17.12 3.71 28.32
N VAL A 421 16.65 3.06 29.39
CA VAL A 421 15.22 2.89 29.70
C VAL A 421 14.59 4.23 30.06
N ARG A 422 15.29 5.04 30.90
CA ARG A 422 14.82 6.35 31.33
C ARG A 422 14.69 7.32 30.17
N THR A 423 15.73 7.43 29.33
CA THR A 423 15.70 8.31 28.16
C THR A 423 14.60 7.93 27.19
N THR A 424 14.40 6.63 26.92
CA THR A 424 13.29 6.18 26.06
C THR A 424 11.92 6.47 26.68
N ALA A 425 11.75 6.26 28.00
CA ALA A 425 10.50 6.60 28.69
C ALA A 425 10.17 8.11 28.57
N ALA A 426 11.18 8.98 28.69
CA ALA A 426 11.00 10.42 28.49
C ALA A 426 10.63 10.76 27.04
N THR A 427 11.26 10.13 26.05
CA THR A 427 10.90 10.29 24.63
C THR A 427 9.46 9.88 24.37
N VAL A 428 8.98 8.77 24.97
CA VAL A 428 7.58 8.35 24.85
C VAL A 428 6.64 9.39 25.46
N ILE A 429 6.95 9.95 26.63
CA ILE A 429 6.12 11.00 27.25
C ILE A 429 6.08 12.25 26.36
N LEU A 430 7.24 12.74 25.91
CA LEU A 430 7.36 13.98 25.13
C LEU A 430 6.68 13.89 23.76
N ASN A 431 6.65 12.72 23.13
CA ASN A 431 6.00 12.54 21.83
C ASN A 431 4.47 12.34 21.91
N ASN A 432 3.93 12.02 23.08
CA ASN A 432 2.53 11.64 23.27
C ASN A 432 1.74 12.67 24.09
N ASN A 433 1.61 13.89 23.55
CA ASN A 433 0.84 15.01 24.13
C ASN A 433 1.14 15.24 25.64
N PRO A 434 2.35 15.71 25.97
CA PRO A 434 2.77 15.88 27.36
C PRO A 434 2.05 17.06 28.03
N SER A 435 1.73 16.89 29.30
CA SER A 435 1.17 17.94 30.15
C SER A 435 2.23 18.97 30.56
N TYR A 436 1.77 20.11 31.05
CA TYR A 436 2.65 21.18 31.53
C TYR A 436 3.63 20.69 32.62
N MET A 437 3.12 19.94 33.61
CA MET A 437 3.92 19.45 34.72
C MET A 437 4.90 18.36 34.29
N GLU A 438 4.54 17.50 33.34
CA GLU A 438 5.46 16.50 32.80
C GLU A 438 6.65 17.16 32.11
N VAL A 439 6.40 18.14 31.23
CA VAL A 439 7.49 18.89 30.56
C VAL A 439 8.33 19.64 31.58
N LYS A 440 7.70 20.30 32.56
CA LYS A 440 8.39 21.06 33.60
C LYS A 440 9.28 20.19 34.48
N ASN A 441 8.78 19.05 34.96
CA ASN A 441 9.56 18.15 35.82
C ASN A 441 10.74 17.53 35.07
N ILE A 442 10.57 17.18 33.79
CA ILE A 442 11.67 16.66 32.98
C ILE A 442 12.73 17.75 32.77
N LEU A 443 12.34 18.98 32.40
CA LEU A 443 13.29 20.09 32.26
C LEU A 443 14.00 20.42 33.58
N LEU A 444 13.28 20.40 34.71
CA LEU A 444 13.86 20.62 36.04
C LEU A 444 14.82 19.50 36.49
N SER A 445 14.82 18.35 35.83
CA SER A 445 15.81 17.31 36.10
C SER A 445 17.13 17.52 35.34
N ILE A 446 17.14 18.29 34.25
CA ILE A 446 18.37 18.59 33.49
C ILE A 446 19.31 19.39 34.39
N GLY A 447 20.52 18.89 34.65
CA GLY A 447 21.48 19.42 35.62
C GLY A 447 21.68 18.49 36.82
N GLU A 448 20.66 17.70 37.17
CA GLU A 448 20.68 16.74 38.30
C GLU A 448 20.90 15.29 37.85
N LEU A 449 20.94 15.02 36.54
CA LEU A 449 21.17 13.67 35.98
C LEU A 449 22.67 13.41 35.76
N PRO A 450 23.07 12.16 35.48
CA PRO A 450 24.44 11.87 35.03
C PRO A 450 24.83 12.66 33.78
N LYS A 451 26.12 13.03 33.66
CA LYS A 451 26.68 13.92 32.63
C LYS A 451 26.08 13.73 31.22
N GLU A 452 26.21 12.54 30.64
CA GLU A 452 25.72 12.27 29.28
C GLU A 452 24.19 12.24 29.17
N MET A 453 23.50 11.83 30.24
CA MET A 453 22.04 11.86 30.26
C MET A 453 21.51 13.32 30.30
N ASN A 454 22.16 14.21 31.03
CA ASN A 454 21.85 15.65 31.02
C ASN A 454 21.96 16.21 29.60
N LYS A 455 23.10 15.98 28.94
CA LYS A 455 23.35 16.44 27.58
C LYS A 455 22.34 15.87 26.58
N TYR A 456 22.05 14.56 26.66
CA TYR A 456 21.05 13.91 25.81
C TYR A 456 19.65 14.53 25.96
N MET A 457 19.19 14.71 27.21
CA MET A 457 17.87 15.29 27.47
C MET A 457 17.79 16.75 26.99
N LEU A 458 18.85 17.53 27.19
CA LEU A 458 18.95 18.89 26.66
C LEU A 458 18.87 18.91 25.13
N ALA A 459 19.65 18.05 24.46
CA ALA A 459 19.64 17.94 23.01
C ALA A 459 18.26 17.55 22.47
N LEU A 460 17.53 16.66 23.17
CA LEU A 460 16.17 16.28 22.81
C LEU A 460 15.20 17.47 22.86
N PHE A 461 15.26 18.33 23.89
CA PHE A 461 14.42 19.54 23.95
C PHE A 461 14.80 20.57 22.88
N GLN A 462 16.10 20.74 22.62
CA GLN A 462 16.58 21.61 21.56
C GLN A 462 16.09 21.13 20.19
N ASP A 463 16.11 19.82 19.93
CA ASP A 463 15.60 19.24 18.69
C ASP A 463 14.08 19.39 18.56
N ILE A 464 13.32 19.16 19.63
CA ILE A 464 11.87 19.42 19.68
C ILE A 464 11.58 20.86 19.25
N LEU A 465 12.27 21.84 19.84
CA LEU A 465 12.06 23.27 19.55
C LEU A 465 12.45 23.65 18.13
N ARG A 466 13.57 23.11 17.63
CA ARG A 466 14.13 23.40 16.31
C ARG A 466 13.29 22.78 15.19
N PHE A 467 12.87 21.53 15.36
CA PHE A 467 12.11 20.77 14.36
C PHE A 467 10.59 20.98 14.47
N GLU A 468 10.14 21.77 15.45
CA GLU A 468 8.73 22.08 15.70
C GLU A 468 7.84 20.85 15.89
N MET A 469 8.33 19.86 16.63
CA MET A 469 7.59 18.65 17.00
C MET A 469 6.30 18.96 17.78
N PRO A 470 5.34 18.03 17.91
CA PRO A 470 4.03 18.30 18.54
C PRO A 470 4.10 18.94 19.94
N ALA A 471 5.09 18.56 20.76
CA ALA A 471 5.29 19.10 22.10
C ALA A 471 5.86 20.53 22.14
N SER A 472 6.33 21.08 21.00
CA SER A 472 7.04 22.37 20.94
C SER A 472 6.26 23.52 21.56
N LYS A 473 4.94 23.58 21.34
CA LYS A 473 4.10 24.63 21.92
C LYS A 473 4.06 24.56 23.45
N MET A 474 4.05 23.35 24.01
CA MET A 474 4.07 23.15 25.46
C MET A 474 5.45 23.44 26.04
N VAL A 475 6.52 22.97 25.37
CA VAL A 475 7.90 23.26 25.76
C VAL A 475 8.17 24.77 25.76
N ARG A 476 7.80 25.50 24.69
CA ARG A 476 7.92 26.97 24.64
C ARG A 476 7.12 27.68 25.76
N ARG A 477 6.04 27.08 26.26
CA ARG A 477 5.26 27.63 27.39
C ARG A 477 6.04 27.49 28.70
N VAL A 478 6.61 26.33 28.96
CA VAL A 478 7.40 26.05 30.17
C VAL A 478 8.70 26.86 30.19
N LEU A 479 9.35 27.03 29.04
CA LEU A 479 10.59 27.80 28.91
C LEU A 479 10.44 29.32 29.13
N LYS A 480 9.22 29.82 29.37
CA LYS A 480 9.01 31.19 29.83
C LYS A 480 9.44 31.38 31.29
N GLU A 481 9.47 30.32 32.08
CA GLU A 481 9.95 30.38 33.46
C GLU A 481 11.48 30.37 33.49
N MET A 482 12.09 31.43 34.01
CA MET A 482 13.55 31.58 34.10
C MET A 482 14.22 30.52 34.98
N VAL A 483 13.49 29.96 35.97
CA VAL A 483 13.97 28.86 36.81
C VAL A 483 14.26 27.60 35.97
N VAL A 484 13.48 27.40 34.91
CA VAL A 484 13.60 26.25 34.01
C VAL A 484 14.51 26.57 32.82
N HIS A 485 14.47 27.80 32.31
CA HIS A 485 15.25 28.22 31.14
C HIS A 485 16.26 29.30 31.52
N ASN A 486 17.50 28.88 31.76
CA ASN A 486 18.64 29.74 32.05
C ASN A 486 19.91 29.14 31.45
N TYR A 487 20.96 29.97 31.34
CA TYR A 487 22.23 29.57 30.72
C TYR A 487 22.93 28.46 31.50
N ASP A 488 22.77 28.41 32.83
CA ASP A 488 23.36 27.39 33.72
C ASP A 488 22.83 25.99 33.39
N ARG A 489 21.50 25.84 33.29
CA ARG A 489 20.87 24.57 32.97
C ARG A 489 21.05 24.16 31.50
N PHE A 490 21.17 25.14 30.60
CA PHE A 490 21.33 24.90 29.16
C PHE A 490 22.80 24.84 28.70
N SER A 491 23.78 25.00 29.61
CA SER A 491 25.21 24.81 29.34
C SER A 491 25.68 23.38 29.63
N GLY A 492 24.93 22.37 29.16
CA GLY A 492 25.27 20.97 29.39
C GLY A 492 26.53 20.53 28.64
N THR A 493 27.54 20.04 29.37
CA THR A 493 28.73 19.40 28.80
C THR A 493 28.50 17.92 28.52
N GLY A 494 29.02 17.39 27.42
CA GLY A 494 28.93 15.98 27.04
C GLY A 494 28.88 15.79 25.53
N SER A 495 28.99 14.54 25.07
CA SER A 495 29.01 14.22 23.63
C SER A 495 27.66 13.73 23.08
N SER A 496 26.70 13.44 23.96
CA SER A 496 25.36 12.98 23.55
C SER A 496 24.62 14.02 22.71
N SER A 497 23.83 13.57 21.74
CA SER A 497 23.19 14.45 20.76
C SER A 497 21.85 13.92 20.27
N ALA A 498 21.03 14.83 19.75
CA ALA A 498 19.76 14.52 19.08
C ALA A 498 19.55 15.53 17.94
N TYR A 499 19.22 15.04 16.76
CA TYR A 499 19.06 15.87 15.58
C TYR A 499 18.04 15.27 14.60
N THR A 500 17.01 16.04 14.25
CA THR A 500 16.07 15.72 13.17
C THR A 500 16.22 16.69 12.00
N GLY A 501 16.31 16.16 10.77
CA GLY A 501 16.40 16.92 9.52
C GLY A 501 15.46 16.39 8.43
N TYR A 502 15.33 17.15 7.34
CA TYR A 502 14.56 16.73 6.16
C TYR A 502 15.45 16.06 5.12
N ILE A 503 15.05 14.89 4.63
CA ILE A 503 15.59 14.28 3.41
C ILE A 503 14.96 14.97 2.19
N GLN A 504 13.64 15.14 2.22
CA GLN A 504 12.87 15.80 1.16
C GLN A 504 11.63 16.46 1.77
N ARG A 505 11.26 17.63 1.27
CA ARG A 505 10.05 18.33 1.72
C ARG A 505 9.29 18.88 0.52
N GLU A 506 8.09 18.38 0.33
CA GLU A 506 7.12 18.84 -0.66
C GLU A 506 5.83 19.28 0.04
N PRO A 507 4.92 19.99 -0.66
CA PRO A 507 3.66 20.44 -0.05
C PRO A 507 2.75 19.30 0.45
N ARG A 508 2.87 18.08 -0.09
CA ARG A 508 2.02 16.92 0.25
C ARG A 508 2.76 15.77 0.94
N SER A 509 4.08 15.70 0.79
CA SER A 509 4.91 14.63 1.34
C SER A 509 6.15 15.23 1.99
N ALA A 510 6.60 14.61 3.07
CA ALA A 510 7.86 14.98 3.71
C ALA A 510 8.58 13.71 4.13
N SER A 511 9.90 13.70 3.98
CA SER A 511 10.76 12.61 4.42
C SER A 511 11.77 13.19 5.39
N THR A 512 11.95 12.55 6.54
CA THR A 512 12.77 13.06 7.64
C THR A 512 13.74 11.99 8.11
N TYR A 513 14.94 12.39 8.49
CA TYR A 513 15.88 11.55 9.22
C TYR A 513 16.07 12.12 10.63
N SER A 514 16.19 11.25 11.62
CA SER A 514 16.46 11.59 13.01
C SER A 514 17.63 10.75 13.50
N LEU A 515 18.65 11.38 14.06
CA LEU A 515 19.77 10.71 14.70
C LEU A 515 19.86 11.17 16.16
N ASP A 516 19.68 10.24 17.09
CA ASP A 516 19.91 10.47 18.51
C ASP A 516 20.93 9.48 19.08
N ILE A 517 21.88 9.99 19.84
CA ILE A 517 23.04 9.26 20.33
C ILE A 517 23.22 9.53 21.82
N LEU A 518 23.27 8.44 22.58
CA LEU A 518 23.57 8.42 24.00
C LEU A 518 24.95 7.77 24.20
N TYR A 519 25.85 8.51 24.84
CA TYR A 519 27.15 7.99 25.28
C TYR A 519 27.11 7.55 26.76
N SER A 520 28.03 6.67 27.15
CA SER A 520 28.37 6.44 28.55
C SER A 520 29.34 7.51 29.07
N GLY A 521 29.52 7.61 30.39
CA GLY A 521 30.44 8.57 31.01
C GLY A 521 31.88 8.43 30.53
N SER A 522 32.28 7.22 30.13
CA SER A 522 33.57 6.88 29.53
C SER A 522 33.75 7.39 28.08
N GLY A 523 32.69 7.91 27.45
CA GLY A 523 32.71 8.39 26.07
C GLY A 523 32.47 7.29 25.02
N ILE A 524 32.12 6.07 25.45
CA ILE A 524 31.75 4.98 24.54
C ILE A 524 30.28 5.13 24.14
N LEU A 525 29.96 4.76 22.89
CA LEU A 525 28.58 4.73 22.41
C LEU A 525 27.77 3.74 23.25
N ARG A 526 26.72 4.21 23.94
CA ARG A 526 25.76 3.34 24.63
C ARG A 526 24.61 2.94 23.71
N ARG A 527 24.06 3.93 23.00
CA ARG A 527 22.97 3.73 22.03
C ARG A 527 23.00 4.79 20.94
N SER A 528 22.82 4.37 19.69
CA SER A 528 22.54 5.26 18.56
C SER A 528 21.22 4.83 17.92
N ASN A 529 20.31 5.76 17.69
CA ASN A 529 19.07 5.53 16.95
C ASN A 529 19.06 6.42 15.70
N LEU A 530 19.04 5.78 14.54
CA LEU A 530 18.75 6.43 13.26
C LEU A 530 17.35 6.05 12.82
N ASN A 531 16.44 7.02 12.74
CA ASN A 531 15.07 6.81 12.25
C ASN A 531 14.85 7.59 10.95
N VAL A 532 14.18 6.96 9.99
CA VAL A 532 13.74 7.57 8.74
C VAL A 532 12.23 7.41 8.62
N PHE A 533 11.53 8.53 8.65
CA PHE A 533 10.07 8.58 8.51
C PHE A 533 9.66 9.18 7.18
N GLN A 534 8.64 8.58 6.58
CA GLN A 534 7.97 9.10 5.40
C GLN A 534 6.56 9.55 5.78
N TYR A 535 6.26 10.81 5.54
CA TYR A 535 4.96 11.42 5.77
C TYR A 535 4.27 11.74 4.47
N MET A 536 2.94 11.57 4.47
CA MET A 536 2.06 11.97 3.39
C MET A 536 0.73 12.45 3.97
N GLY A 537 0.49 13.77 3.91
CA GLY A 537 -0.63 14.38 4.62
C GLY A 537 -0.57 14.09 6.13
N LYS A 538 -1.55 13.33 6.65
CA LYS A 538 -1.60 12.89 8.05
C LYS A 538 -1.03 11.49 8.28
N ALA A 539 -0.79 10.73 7.21
CA ALA A 539 -0.26 9.38 7.30
C ALA A 539 1.27 9.41 7.45
N SER A 540 1.81 8.52 8.28
CA SER A 540 3.23 8.31 8.48
C SER A 540 3.58 6.85 8.28
N LEU A 541 4.77 6.60 7.77
CA LEU A 541 5.36 5.27 7.59
C LEU A 541 6.75 5.30 8.22
N HIS A 542 7.04 4.37 9.14
CA HIS A 542 8.39 4.19 9.63
C HIS A 542 9.19 3.41 8.58
N GLY A 543 9.88 4.15 7.71
CA GLY A 543 10.60 3.57 6.56
C GLY A 543 11.77 2.71 7.02
N SER A 544 12.63 3.26 7.88
CA SER A 544 13.76 2.53 8.45
C SER A 544 14.11 3.01 9.85
N GLN A 545 14.45 2.10 10.73
CA GLN A 545 15.13 2.35 11.99
C GLN A 545 16.38 1.49 12.03
N VAL A 546 17.51 2.06 12.43
CA VAL A 546 18.72 1.32 12.78
C VAL A 546 19.13 1.77 14.18
N VAL A 547 19.14 0.81 15.10
CA VAL A 547 19.59 1.00 16.47
C VAL A 547 20.88 0.22 16.66
N ILE A 548 21.91 0.89 17.17
CA ILE A 548 23.15 0.24 17.60
C ILE A 548 23.23 0.40 19.12
N GLU A 549 23.45 -0.70 19.81
CA GLU A 549 23.63 -0.74 21.26
C GLU A 549 25.00 -1.33 21.58
N ALA A 550 25.69 -0.74 22.55
CA ALA A 550 26.94 -1.28 23.07
C ALA A 550 27.07 -1.05 24.57
N GLN A 551 27.67 -2.02 25.27
CA GLN A 551 27.77 -2.08 26.73
C GLN A 551 29.06 -2.80 27.13
N GLY A 552 29.65 -2.45 28.29
CA GLY A 552 30.79 -3.18 28.87
C GLY A 552 32.05 -3.14 28.01
N LEU A 553 32.25 -2.07 27.24
CA LEU A 553 33.43 -1.86 26.37
C LEU A 553 34.49 -0.97 27.03
N GLU A 554 34.21 -0.46 28.23
CA GLU A 554 35.08 0.40 29.02
C GLU A 554 36.43 -0.27 29.29
N ALA A 555 36.44 -1.58 29.49
CA ALA A 555 37.66 -2.36 29.70
C ALA A 555 38.64 -2.30 28.51
N LEU A 556 38.16 -2.11 27.27
CA LEU A 556 39.02 -2.03 26.08
C LEU A 556 39.90 -0.78 26.05
N ILE A 557 39.44 0.29 26.69
CA ILE A 557 40.12 1.59 26.72
C ILE A 557 40.67 1.92 28.12
N ALA A 558 40.71 0.93 29.01
CA ALA A 558 41.10 1.09 30.42
C ALA A 558 40.28 2.18 31.16
N ALA A 559 39.00 2.31 30.82
CA ALA A 559 38.05 3.17 31.52
C ALA A 559 37.24 2.35 32.55
N THR A 560 36.66 3.03 33.53
CA THR A 560 35.75 2.43 34.51
C THR A 560 34.30 2.51 34.04
N PRO A 561 33.49 1.46 34.22
CA PRO A 561 32.04 1.50 34.00
C PRO A 561 31.34 2.58 34.84
N ASP A 562 30.20 3.05 34.37
CA ASP A 562 29.35 3.98 35.11
C ASP A 562 28.62 3.26 36.27
N GLU A 563 28.16 4.02 37.27
CA GLU A 563 27.39 3.48 38.41
C GLU A 563 26.13 2.72 37.94
N GLY A 564 26.01 1.46 38.36
CA GLY A 564 24.95 0.54 37.92
C GLY A 564 25.29 -0.29 36.68
N GLU A 565 26.46 -0.10 36.08
CA GLU A 565 26.93 -0.82 34.87
C GLU A 565 28.12 -1.75 35.14
N GLU A 566 28.58 -1.86 36.40
CA GLU A 566 29.77 -2.63 36.79
C GLU A 566 29.65 -4.15 36.54
N ASN A 567 28.44 -4.69 36.60
CA ASN A 567 28.17 -6.12 36.40
C ASN A 567 27.69 -6.45 34.97
N LEU A 568 27.77 -5.51 34.03
CA LEU A 568 27.34 -5.74 32.65
C LEU A 568 28.45 -6.41 31.85
N ASP A 569 28.13 -7.54 31.23
CA ASP A 569 29.01 -8.16 30.24
C ASP A 569 29.17 -7.28 29.00
N SER A 570 30.35 -7.36 28.38
CA SER A 570 30.64 -6.69 27.11
C SER A 570 29.69 -7.19 26.01
N TYR A 571 28.90 -6.29 25.43
CA TYR A 571 27.88 -6.60 24.44
C TYR A 571 27.85 -5.52 23.36
N ALA A 572 27.65 -5.92 22.11
CA ALA A 572 27.18 -5.02 21.07
C ALA A 572 26.19 -5.70 20.13
N GLY A 573 25.18 -4.95 19.70
CA GLY A 573 24.15 -5.45 18.80
C GLY A 573 23.51 -4.37 17.97
N MET A 574 22.79 -4.82 16.95
CA MET A 574 22.01 -3.98 16.05
C MET A 574 20.57 -4.46 16.00
N SER A 575 19.62 -3.54 16.13
CA SER A 575 18.19 -3.78 15.93
C SER A 575 17.70 -2.90 14.80
N ALA A 576 16.86 -3.44 13.92
CA ALA A 576 16.35 -2.69 12.76
C ALA A 576 14.83 -2.79 12.61
N ILE A 577 14.21 -1.70 12.19
CA ILE A 577 12.83 -1.68 11.67
C ILE A 577 12.92 -1.34 10.19
N LEU A 578 12.18 -2.06 9.35
CA LEU A 578 12.03 -1.76 7.93
C LEU A 578 10.55 -1.77 7.58
N PHE A 579 10.03 -0.64 7.08
CA PHE A 579 8.63 -0.46 6.68
C PHE A 579 7.63 -0.95 7.75
N ASP A 580 7.75 -0.41 8.96
CA ASP A 580 6.97 -0.78 10.15
C ASP A 580 7.16 -2.22 10.66
N VAL A 581 8.10 -3.00 10.13
CA VAL A 581 8.41 -4.36 10.63
C VAL A 581 9.73 -4.36 11.39
N GLN A 582 9.67 -4.63 12.70
CA GLN A 582 10.82 -4.90 13.54
C GLN A 582 11.42 -6.25 13.15
N LEU A 583 12.68 -6.22 12.70
CA LEU A 583 13.47 -7.40 12.41
C LEU A 583 14.05 -7.99 13.70
N ARG A 584 14.48 -9.27 13.62
CA ARG A 584 15.23 -9.90 14.70
C ARG A 584 16.54 -9.14 14.92
N PRO A 585 16.84 -8.69 16.16
CA PRO A 585 18.13 -8.06 16.46
C PRO A 585 19.28 -9.01 16.16
N VAL A 586 20.39 -8.44 15.66
CA VAL A 586 21.63 -9.14 15.36
C VAL A 586 22.64 -8.77 16.44
N THR A 587 23.21 -9.77 17.10
CA THR A 587 24.28 -9.56 18.08
C THR A 587 25.63 -9.59 17.37
N PHE A 588 26.41 -8.52 17.50
CA PHE A 588 27.77 -8.47 16.98
C PHE A 588 28.73 -9.25 17.85
N PHE A 589 28.62 -9.17 19.17
CA PHE A 589 29.31 -10.05 20.11
C PHE A 589 28.60 -10.04 21.47
N ASN A 590 28.83 -11.10 22.24
CA ASN A 590 28.35 -11.20 23.62
C ASN A 590 29.41 -11.87 24.50
N GLY A 591 29.88 -11.15 25.52
CA GLY A 591 31.00 -11.56 26.36
C GLY A 591 32.38 -11.20 25.78
N TYR A 592 33.35 -11.04 26.66
CA TYR A 592 34.68 -10.51 26.31
C TYR A 592 35.48 -11.48 25.42
N SER A 593 35.27 -12.78 25.59
CA SER A 593 35.90 -13.82 24.77
C SER A 593 35.43 -13.77 23.30
N ASP A 594 34.14 -13.61 23.05
CA ASP A 594 33.57 -13.48 21.70
C ASP A 594 34.01 -12.18 21.04
N LEU A 595 34.06 -11.08 21.81
CA LEU A 595 34.60 -9.81 21.36
C LEU A 595 36.07 -9.95 20.90
N MET A 596 36.94 -10.51 21.73
CA MET A 596 38.35 -10.68 21.39
C MET A 596 38.57 -11.61 20.19
N SER A 597 37.76 -12.67 20.09
CA SER A 597 37.71 -13.55 18.91
C SER A 597 37.41 -12.77 17.63
N LYS A 598 36.42 -11.86 17.66
CA LYS A 598 36.02 -11.05 16.51
C LYS A 598 37.01 -9.94 16.19
N VAL A 599 37.59 -9.28 17.18
CA VAL A 599 38.64 -8.27 16.95
C VAL A 599 39.87 -8.89 16.29
N LEU A 600 40.27 -10.10 16.69
CA LEU A 600 41.41 -10.81 16.10
C LEU A 600 41.12 -11.39 14.71
N SER A 601 39.84 -11.58 14.35
CA SER A 601 39.41 -12.11 13.06
C SER A 601 38.80 -11.08 12.11
N ALA A 602 38.59 -9.84 12.57
CA ALA A 602 38.01 -8.76 11.79
C ALA A 602 38.98 -8.34 10.68
N SER A 603 38.71 -8.79 9.45
CA SER A 603 39.16 -8.10 8.26
C SER A 603 38.28 -6.85 8.10
N GLY A 604 38.84 -5.73 7.64
CA GLY A 604 38.07 -4.51 7.35
C GLY A 604 37.06 -4.67 6.19
N ASP A 605 36.74 -5.91 5.80
CA ASP A 605 35.86 -6.24 4.70
C ASP A 605 34.38 -6.07 5.10
N PRO A 606 33.51 -5.66 4.16
CA PRO A 606 32.08 -5.54 4.42
C PRO A 606 31.42 -6.90 4.69
N ILE A 607 30.72 -6.99 5.82
CA ILE A 607 29.90 -8.15 6.20
C ILE A 607 28.43 -7.80 5.95
N SER A 608 27.72 -8.63 5.17
CA SER A 608 26.28 -8.45 4.92
C SER A 608 25.47 -8.84 6.15
N VAL A 609 24.63 -7.92 6.64
CA VAL A 609 23.85 -8.07 7.88
C VAL A 609 22.40 -8.40 7.57
N VAL A 610 21.80 -7.73 6.58
CA VAL A 610 20.43 -7.98 6.13
C VAL A 610 20.39 -7.95 4.62
N LYS A 611 19.90 -9.02 4.01
CA LYS A 611 19.67 -9.09 2.56
C LYS A 611 18.33 -9.72 2.27
N GLY A 612 17.50 -9.06 1.46
CA GLY A 612 16.16 -9.56 1.19
C GLY A 612 15.40 -8.79 0.11
N LEU A 613 14.32 -9.41 -0.35
CA LEU A 613 13.35 -8.84 -1.28
C LEU A 613 12.01 -8.71 -0.57
N VAL A 614 11.37 -7.56 -0.73
CA VAL A 614 10.10 -7.22 -0.09
C VAL A 614 9.14 -6.71 -1.16
N LEU A 615 7.93 -7.28 -1.20
CA LEU A 615 6.81 -6.69 -1.94
C LEU A 615 6.14 -5.65 -1.03
N LEU A 616 6.39 -4.37 -1.32
CA LEU A 616 6.01 -3.25 -0.46
C LEU A 616 4.67 -2.61 -0.88
N ILE A 617 4.47 -2.44 -2.19
CA ILE A 617 3.22 -1.92 -2.75
C ILE A 617 2.56 -3.05 -3.51
N ASP A 618 1.28 -3.27 -3.26
CA ASP A 618 0.52 -4.30 -3.95
C ASP A 618 -0.94 -3.90 -4.12
N HIS A 619 -1.32 -3.68 -5.36
CA HIS A 619 -2.66 -3.32 -5.77
C HIS A 619 -3.05 -4.15 -6.99
N SER A 620 -4.22 -4.75 -6.94
CA SER A 620 -4.82 -5.48 -8.05
C SER A 620 -6.30 -5.16 -8.10
N GLN A 621 -6.80 -4.89 -9.29
CA GLN A 621 -8.22 -4.63 -9.53
C GLN A 621 -8.64 -5.23 -10.87
N GLU A 622 -9.55 -6.19 -10.82
CA GLU A 622 -10.24 -6.72 -11.99
C GLU A 622 -11.56 -5.97 -12.21
N LEU A 623 -11.72 -5.35 -13.37
CA LEU A 623 -12.82 -4.47 -13.72
C LEU A 623 -13.66 -5.07 -14.84
N GLN A 624 -14.99 -5.02 -14.64
CA GLN A 624 -15.97 -5.26 -15.69
C GLN A 624 -16.41 -3.92 -16.26
N LEU A 625 -15.93 -3.58 -17.46
CA LEU A 625 -16.36 -2.35 -18.13
C LEU A 625 -17.81 -2.51 -18.62
N GLN A 626 -18.55 -1.40 -18.68
CA GLN A 626 -19.92 -1.30 -19.17
C GLN A 626 -20.04 -1.75 -20.64
N SER A 627 -18.96 -1.67 -21.40
CA SER A 627 -18.86 -2.21 -22.76
C SER A 627 -18.88 -3.74 -22.83
N GLY A 628 -18.70 -4.43 -21.70
CA GLY A 628 -18.50 -5.88 -21.62
C GLY A 628 -17.03 -6.30 -21.63
N LEU A 629 -16.11 -5.37 -21.92
CA LEU A 629 -14.68 -5.65 -21.93
C LEU A 629 -14.14 -5.92 -20.53
N LYS A 630 -13.13 -6.80 -20.43
CA LYS A 630 -12.40 -7.05 -19.19
C LYS A 630 -11.24 -6.07 -19.10
N ALA A 631 -11.07 -5.41 -17.97
CA ALA A 631 -9.91 -4.56 -17.72
C ALA A 631 -9.23 -4.95 -16.41
N ASN A 632 -7.90 -4.93 -16.39
CA ASN A 632 -7.12 -5.19 -15.20
C ASN A 632 -6.20 -3.99 -14.92
N ILE A 633 -6.11 -3.61 -13.65
CA ILE A 633 -5.15 -2.63 -13.15
C ILE A 633 -4.30 -3.33 -12.08
N GLU A 634 -2.99 -3.32 -12.27
CA GLU A 634 -2.05 -3.90 -11.32
C GLU A 634 -0.94 -2.91 -11.03
N VAL A 635 -0.68 -2.64 -9.75
CA VAL A 635 0.43 -1.80 -9.32
C VAL A 635 1.20 -2.55 -8.25
N GLN A 636 2.47 -2.84 -8.53
CA GLN A 636 3.36 -3.52 -7.60
C GLN A 636 4.60 -2.68 -7.36
N GLY A 637 5.09 -2.70 -6.13
CA GLY A 637 6.35 -2.06 -5.73
C GLY A 637 7.18 -3.07 -4.99
N GLY A 638 8.27 -3.51 -5.63
CA GLY A 638 9.27 -4.38 -5.03
C GLY A 638 10.45 -3.56 -4.54
N LEU A 639 11.07 -4.04 -3.47
CA LEU A 639 12.22 -3.41 -2.87
C LEU A 639 13.24 -4.50 -2.48
N ALA A 640 14.49 -4.31 -2.89
CA ALA A 640 15.63 -5.07 -2.41
C ALA A 640 16.40 -4.26 -1.38
N ILE A 641 16.84 -4.93 -0.32
CA ILE A 641 17.68 -4.36 0.73
C ILE A 641 18.94 -5.18 0.82
N ASP A 642 20.09 -4.50 0.87
CA ASP A 642 21.37 -5.06 1.24
C ASP A 642 22.07 -4.10 2.22
N ILE A 643 22.00 -4.43 3.50
CA ILE A 643 22.70 -3.71 4.57
C ILE A 643 23.99 -4.47 4.84
N SER A 644 25.11 -3.76 4.74
CA SER A 644 26.44 -4.28 5.05
C SER A 644 27.15 -3.36 6.04
N GLY A 645 27.92 -3.96 6.94
CA GLY A 645 28.74 -3.25 7.92
C GLY A 645 30.21 -3.63 7.74
N ALA A 646 31.10 -2.65 7.82
CA ALA A 646 32.54 -2.84 7.91
C ALA A 646 33.05 -2.05 9.11
N MET A 647 34.01 -2.62 9.84
CA MET A 647 34.65 -1.96 10.97
C MET A 647 36.16 -2.17 10.88
N GLU A 648 36.89 -1.06 10.88
CA GLU A 648 38.35 -1.01 11.00
C GLU A 648 38.66 -0.49 12.40
N PHE A 649 39.43 -1.24 13.18
CA PHE A 649 39.81 -0.86 14.54
C PHE A 649 41.31 -1.00 14.73
N SER A 650 41.97 0.06 15.20
CA SER A 650 43.39 0.05 15.52
C SER A 650 43.65 0.61 16.90
N LEU A 651 44.09 -0.24 17.82
CA LEU A 651 44.59 0.19 19.13
C LEU A 651 45.89 1.00 19.03
N TRP A 652 46.72 0.72 18.03
CA TRP A 652 48.00 1.39 17.83
C TRP A 652 47.81 2.84 17.38
N TYR A 653 46.97 3.06 16.36
CA TYR A 653 46.63 4.40 15.89
C TYR A 653 45.58 5.10 16.75
N ARG A 654 44.93 4.36 17.67
CA ARG A 654 43.80 4.83 18.50
C ARG A 654 42.66 5.39 17.65
N GLU A 655 42.38 4.70 16.55
CA GLU A 655 41.34 5.07 15.60
C GLU A 655 40.39 3.90 15.36
N SER A 656 39.12 4.24 15.18
CA SER A 656 38.07 3.31 14.77
C SER A 656 37.27 3.94 13.65
N LYS A 657 37.09 3.18 12.57
CA LYS A 657 36.24 3.59 11.45
C LYS A 657 35.18 2.54 11.21
N THR A 658 33.92 2.96 11.28
CA THR A 658 32.78 2.10 11.02
C THR A 658 32.04 2.61 9.80
N ARG A 659 31.77 1.73 8.84
CA ARG A 659 30.97 2.01 7.65
C ARG A 659 29.75 1.11 7.64
N VAL A 660 28.56 1.69 7.61
CA VAL A 660 27.31 0.96 7.42
C VAL A 660 26.72 1.40 6.09
N LYS A 661 26.79 0.54 5.08
CA LYS A 661 26.26 0.81 3.75
C LYS A 661 24.93 0.10 3.57
N ASN A 662 23.87 0.89 3.36
CA ASN A 662 22.53 0.43 3.04
C ASN A 662 22.27 0.65 1.54
N ARG A 663 22.21 -0.43 0.77
CA ARG A 663 21.80 -0.39 -0.63
C ARG A 663 20.34 -0.78 -0.74
N VAL A 664 19.56 0.11 -1.34
CA VAL A 664 18.13 -0.06 -1.54
C VAL A 664 17.80 0.06 -3.02
N SER A 665 17.23 -0.98 -3.59
CA SER A 665 16.79 -0.96 -4.99
C SER A 665 15.28 -1.10 -5.05
N VAL A 666 14.63 -0.08 -5.60
CA VAL A 666 13.16 0.00 -5.66
C VAL A 666 12.74 -0.11 -7.11
N VAL A 667 11.76 -0.98 -7.37
CA VAL A 667 11.11 -1.09 -8.67
C VAL A 667 9.62 -1.04 -8.47
N ILE A 668 8.97 -0.10 -9.15
CA ILE A 668 7.53 0.05 -9.14
C ILE A 668 7.05 -0.21 -10.57
N THR A 669 6.13 -1.15 -10.73
CA THR A 669 5.48 -1.50 -11.99
C THR A 669 4.01 -1.21 -11.90
N GLY A 670 3.46 -0.50 -12.88
CA GLY A 670 2.03 -0.33 -13.10
C GLY A 670 1.65 -0.93 -14.45
N ASP A 671 0.77 -1.91 -14.46
CA ASP A 671 0.21 -2.52 -15.66
C ASP A 671 -1.30 -2.25 -15.75
N VAL A 672 -1.73 -1.93 -16.97
CA VAL A 672 -3.12 -1.65 -17.29
C VAL A 672 -3.43 -2.39 -18.57
N THR A 673 -4.38 -3.31 -18.53
CA THR A 673 -4.75 -4.09 -19.71
C THR A 673 -6.25 -4.10 -19.93
N VAL A 674 -6.66 -4.14 -21.20
CA VAL A 674 -8.06 -4.35 -21.60
C VAL A 674 -8.12 -5.46 -22.62
N ASP A 675 -8.92 -6.46 -22.34
CA ASP A 675 -8.98 -7.72 -23.06
C ASP A 675 -10.41 -8.01 -23.56
N SER A 676 -10.52 -8.37 -24.83
CA SER A 676 -11.74 -8.83 -25.48
C SER A 676 -11.65 -10.28 -25.98
N SER A 677 -10.65 -11.05 -25.54
CA SER A 677 -10.21 -12.38 -26.00
C SER A 677 -9.55 -12.45 -27.37
N PHE A 678 -9.95 -11.60 -28.33
CA PHE A 678 -9.38 -11.57 -29.68
C PHE A 678 -8.47 -10.37 -29.95
N VAL A 679 -8.64 -9.28 -29.20
CA VAL A 679 -7.71 -8.15 -29.17
C VAL A 679 -7.44 -7.73 -27.72
N LYS A 680 -6.18 -7.41 -27.43
CA LYS A 680 -5.70 -6.95 -26.13
C LYS A 680 -4.88 -5.69 -26.30
N ALA A 681 -5.21 -4.66 -25.53
CA ALA A 681 -4.40 -3.45 -25.41
C ALA A 681 -3.79 -3.40 -24.00
N GLY A 682 -2.54 -2.95 -23.90
CA GLY A 682 -1.84 -2.83 -22.62
C GLY A 682 -0.93 -1.62 -22.54
N LEU A 683 -0.84 -1.07 -21.33
CA LEU A 683 0.04 0.03 -20.97
C LEU A 683 0.80 -0.37 -19.70
N GLU A 684 2.07 -0.69 -19.88
CA GLU A 684 3.00 -1.01 -18.80
C GLU A 684 3.89 0.19 -18.54
N THR A 685 4.03 0.55 -17.26
CA THR A 685 4.96 1.56 -16.78
C THR A 685 5.82 0.97 -15.70
N SER A 686 7.12 1.25 -15.75
CA SER A 686 8.05 0.85 -14.71
C SER A 686 8.91 2.04 -14.32
N ALA A 687 9.10 2.25 -13.02
CA ALA A 687 10.06 3.18 -12.48
C ALA A 687 10.99 2.41 -11.56
N GLU A 688 12.30 2.62 -11.71
CA GLU A 688 13.29 1.98 -10.87
C GLU A 688 14.35 2.96 -10.42
N THR A 689 14.88 2.71 -9.23
CA THR A 689 15.97 3.47 -8.64
C THR A 689 16.85 2.56 -7.80
N GLU A 690 18.16 2.76 -7.91
CA GLU A 690 19.16 2.08 -7.08
C GLU A 690 19.78 3.16 -6.18
N ALA A 691 19.32 3.21 -4.94
CA ALA A 691 19.76 4.18 -3.95
C ALA A 691 20.78 3.56 -2.99
N GLY A 692 21.82 4.31 -2.65
CA GLY A 692 22.76 3.98 -1.60
C GLY A 692 22.71 5.04 -0.51
N LEU A 693 22.64 4.61 0.74
CA LEU A 693 22.87 5.46 1.91
C LEU A 693 24.02 4.85 2.71
N GLU A 694 25.05 5.64 2.97
CA GLU A 694 26.21 5.22 3.74
C GLU A 694 26.33 6.06 5.00
N PHE A 695 26.40 5.38 6.14
CA PHE A 695 26.70 6.00 7.42
C PHE A 695 28.15 5.67 7.78
N ILE A 696 28.97 6.71 7.94
CA ILE A 696 30.39 6.59 8.28
C ILE A 696 30.58 7.24 9.64
N SER A 697 31.17 6.48 10.57
CA SER A 697 31.62 6.98 11.86
C SER A 697 33.12 6.83 11.96
N THR A 698 33.82 7.94 12.20
CA THR A 698 35.26 7.99 12.44
C THR A 698 35.48 8.47 13.86
N VAL A 699 36.14 7.65 14.67
CA VAL A 699 36.41 7.91 16.08
C VAL A 699 37.91 7.91 16.30
N GLN A 700 38.46 9.01 16.78
CA GLN A 700 39.82 9.11 17.29
C GLN A 700 39.77 9.18 18.81
N PHE A 701 40.26 8.13 19.47
CA PHE A 701 40.18 7.97 20.92
C PHE A 701 41.55 8.18 21.60
N SER A 702 42.36 9.08 21.05
CA SER A 702 43.70 9.40 21.56
C SER A 702 43.67 10.21 22.86
N GLN A 703 42.73 11.16 22.98
CA GLN A 703 42.49 12.01 24.16
C GLN A 703 40.98 12.13 24.41
N TYR A 704 40.57 12.22 25.69
CA TYR A 704 39.18 12.45 26.06
C TYR A 704 38.88 13.96 26.16
N PRO A 705 37.76 14.47 25.64
CA PRO A 705 36.68 13.75 24.94
C PRO A 705 37.11 13.26 23.55
N PHE A 706 36.66 12.07 23.18
CA PHE A 706 37.00 11.48 21.88
C PHE A 706 36.48 12.33 20.73
N LEU A 707 37.28 12.43 19.68
CA LEU A 707 36.88 13.12 18.46
C LEU A 707 36.05 12.16 17.63
N VAL A 708 34.75 12.45 17.50
CA VAL A 708 33.79 11.64 16.75
C VAL A 708 33.25 12.44 15.58
N CYS A 709 33.55 11.99 14.36
CA CYS A 709 32.95 12.54 13.15
C CYS A 709 32.01 11.52 12.51
N MET A 710 30.76 11.92 12.34
CA MET A 710 29.73 11.13 11.67
C MET A 710 29.30 11.78 10.37
N GLN A 711 29.18 10.98 9.33
CA GLN A 711 28.71 11.37 8.01
C GLN A 711 27.54 10.48 7.61
N MET A 712 26.52 11.11 7.01
CA MET A 712 25.40 10.42 6.40
C MET A 712 25.37 10.83 4.94
N ASP A 713 25.92 9.97 4.08
CA ASP A 713 26.11 10.25 2.67
C ASP A 713 25.09 9.47 1.83
N LYS A 714 24.47 10.15 0.88
CA LYS A 714 23.53 9.58 -0.08
C LYS A 714 24.22 9.50 -1.43
N ASP A 715 24.43 8.28 -1.90
CA ASP A 715 25.03 8.00 -3.21
C ASP A 715 24.16 8.60 -4.33
N ALA A 716 24.81 8.99 -5.43
CA ALA A 716 24.08 9.35 -6.66
C ALA A 716 23.34 8.12 -7.20
N ALA A 717 22.04 8.25 -7.45
CA ALA A 717 21.16 7.14 -7.78
C ALA A 717 20.60 7.28 -9.20
N PRO A 718 20.77 6.28 -10.09
CA PRO A 718 20.13 6.30 -11.39
C PRO A 718 18.63 6.08 -11.23
N PHE A 719 17.82 6.95 -11.81
CA PHE A 719 16.38 6.81 -11.88
C PHE A 719 15.95 6.58 -13.32
N ARG A 720 15.38 5.39 -13.58
CA ARG A 720 14.97 4.97 -14.91
C ARG A 720 13.46 4.78 -14.96
N GLN A 721 12.85 5.30 -16.01
CA GLN A 721 11.44 5.11 -16.32
C GLN A 721 11.31 4.41 -17.67
N LEU A 722 10.54 3.34 -17.68
CA LEU A 722 10.20 2.58 -18.88
C LEU A 722 8.69 2.63 -19.10
N GLU A 723 8.32 2.76 -20.35
CA GLU A 723 6.94 2.73 -20.82
C GLU A 723 6.86 1.75 -21.98
N THR A 724 5.95 0.79 -21.88
CA THR A 724 5.63 -0.10 -22.98
C THR A 724 4.14 0.00 -23.25
N LYS A 725 3.78 0.36 -24.47
CA LYS A 725 2.40 0.31 -24.96
C LYS A 725 2.32 -0.78 -26.00
N TYR A 726 1.26 -1.58 -25.97
CA TYR A 726 1.08 -2.60 -26.98
C TYR A 726 -0.38 -2.84 -27.34
N GLU A 727 -0.58 -3.29 -28.57
CA GLU A 727 -1.84 -3.80 -29.08
C GLU A 727 -1.57 -5.15 -29.73
N ARG A 728 -2.20 -6.19 -29.22
CA ARG A 728 -1.97 -7.58 -29.62
C ARG A 728 -3.28 -8.21 -30.07
N LEU A 729 -3.27 -8.77 -31.26
CA LEU A 729 -4.31 -9.69 -31.73
C LEU A 729 -4.01 -11.10 -31.23
N SER A 730 -5.03 -11.96 -31.14
CA SER A 730 -4.85 -13.37 -30.74
C SER A 730 -3.84 -14.12 -31.63
N THR A 731 -3.70 -13.72 -32.90
CA THR A 731 -2.68 -14.22 -33.83
C THR A 731 -1.93 -13.08 -34.52
N GLY A 732 -0.64 -13.27 -34.77
CA GLY A 732 0.21 -12.32 -35.49
C GLY A 732 1.08 -11.40 -34.63
N ARG A 733 1.85 -10.52 -35.29
CA ARG A 733 2.76 -9.57 -34.64
C ARG A 733 2.00 -8.31 -34.25
N GLY A 734 1.86 -8.07 -32.95
CA GLY A 734 1.20 -6.87 -32.41
C GLY A 734 2.02 -5.59 -32.58
N TYR A 735 1.36 -4.45 -32.35
CA TYR A 735 2.03 -3.16 -32.21
C TYR A 735 2.69 -3.07 -30.83
N VAL A 736 3.92 -2.57 -30.77
CA VAL A 736 4.64 -2.31 -29.51
C VAL A 736 5.41 -1.01 -29.64
N SER A 737 5.20 -0.09 -28.71
CA SER A 737 5.94 1.16 -28.59
C SER A 737 6.61 1.21 -27.22
N ARG A 738 7.91 1.51 -27.20
CA ARG A 738 8.71 1.58 -25.97
C ARG A 738 9.35 2.94 -25.84
N LYS A 739 9.23 3.55 -24.66
CA LYS A 739 9.93 4.80 -24.30
C LYS A 739 10.73 4.58 -23.04
N ARG A 740 11.99 5.04 -23.05
CA ARG A 740 12.89 5.02 -21.90
C ARG A 740 13.29 6.45 -21.56
N LYS A 741 13.24 6.79 -20.28
CA LYS A 741 13.84 8.00 -19.73
C LYS A 741 14.77 7.59 -18.60
N GLU A 742 15.92 8.23 -18.55
CA GLU A 742 16.93 7.98 -17.53
C GLU A 742 17.48 9.32 -17.08
N HIS A 743 17.53 9.53 -15.77
CA HIS A 743 18.19 10.68 -15.18
C HIS A 743 18.91 10.24 -13.91
N LEU A 744 19.96 10.98 -13.54
CA LEU A 744 20.72 10.72 -12.33
C LEU A 744 20.23 11.65 -11.23
N VAL A 745 19.80 11.08 -10.11
CA VAL A 745 19.52 11.84 -8.89
C VAL A 745 20.85 12.12 -8.20
N ALA A 746 21.16 13.41 -7.98
CA ALA A 746 22.42 13.82 -7.37
C ALA A 746 22.57 13.28 -5.94
N GLY A 747 23.80 12.86 -5.61
CA GLY A 747 24.20 12.53 -4.26
C GLY A 747 24.31 13.76 -3.37
N CYS A 748 24.26 13.56 -2.06
CA CYS A 748 24.39 14.64 -1.07
C CYS A 748 24.70 14.07 0.32
N GLU A 749 25.46 14.83 1.11
CA GLU A 749 25.58 14.58 2.54
C GLU A 749 24.44 15.28 3.31
N PHE A 750 23.93 14.61 4.35
CA PHE A 750 22.94 15.18 5.26
C PHE A 750 23.61 15.75 6.51
N PRO A 751 23.38 17.03 6.86
CA PRO A 751 23.97 17.62 8.05
C PRO A 751 23.40 16.99 9.33
N LEU A 752 24.27 16.74 10.30
CA LEU A 752 23.87 16.33 11.64
C LEU A 752 23.82 17.55 12.57
N HIS A 753 23.99 17.34 13.88
CA HIS A 753 24.10 18.46 14.82
C HIS A 753 25.40 19.24 14.62
N GLN A 754 25.38 20.52 14.99
CA GLN A 754 26.47 21.46 14.75
C GLN A 754 27.81 21.01 15.36
N GLU A 755 27.78 20.43 16.57
CA GLU A 755 28.99 19.95 17.25
C GLU A 755 29.67 18.82 16.46
N ASN A 756 28.90 17.94 15.80
CA ASN A 756 29.46 16.93 14.88
C ASN A 756 30.16 17.58 13.68
N SER A 757 29.61 18.65 13.11
CA SER A 757 30.27 19.37 12.01
C SER A 757 31.58 20.02 12.46
N GLU A 758 31.66 20.50 13.70
CA GLU A 758 32.89 21.04 14.29
C GLU A 758 33.92 19.93 14.53
N MET A 759 33.50 18.77 15.04
CA MET A 759 34.36 17.60 15.19
C MET A 759 34.86 17.10 13.82
N CYS A 760 33.99 17.02 12.81
CA CYS A 760 34.40 16.63 11.46
C CYS A 760 35.39 17.61 10.84
N ARG A 761 35.27 18.92 11.12
CA ARG A 761 36.26 19.91 10.66
C ARG A 761 37.64 19.67 11.29
N ALA A 762 37.69 19.23 12.54
CA ALA A 762 38.94 18.84 13.20
C ALA A 762 39.48 17.50 12.69
N ALA A 763 38.61 16.50 12.47
CA ALA A 763 38.99 15.20 11.92
C ALA A 763 39.60 15.29 10.51
N PHE A 764 39.03 16.17 9.68
CA PHE A 764 39.45 16.38 8.29
C PHE A 764 40.21 17.70 8.10
N ALA A 765 40.80 18.24 9.17
CA ALA A 765 41.63 19.43 9.06
C ALA A 765 42.79 19.13 8.09
N PRO A 766 43.05 19.99 7.09
CA PRO A 766 44.23 19.83 6.26
C PRO A 766 45.44 19.86 7.18
N GLN A 767 46.28 18.83 7.12
CA GLN A 767 47.54 18.86 7.87
C GLN A 767 48.29 20.12 7.43
N PRO A 768 48.90 20.86 8.38
CA PRO A 768 49.83 21.92 8.00
C PRO A 768 50.87 21.25 7.10
N GLU A 769 51.06 21.78 5.88
CA GLU A 769 52.18 21.38 5.04
C GLU A 769 53.42 21.48 5.93
N SER A 770 53.95 20.34 6.34
CA SER A 770 55.25 20.31 6.98
C SER A 770 56.19 20.90 5.95
N THR A 771 56.68 22.10 6.22
CA THR A 771 57.96 22.56 5.71
C THR A 771 59.03 21.62 6.26
N SER A 772 59.07 20.39 5.76
CA SER A 772 60.25 19.55 5.75
C SER A 772 60.99 19.91 4.47
N SER A 773 61.64 21.08 4.50
CA SER A 773 62.93 21.19 3.86
C SER A 773 63.73 19.98 4.32
N GLY A 774 63.98 19.05 3.40
CA GLY A 774 64.84 17.92 3.67
C GLY A 774 66.17 18.44 4.19
N TRP A 775 66.58 17.92 5.35
CA TRP A 775 67.96 17.75 5.79
C TRP A 775 67.91 16.62 6.82
N PHE A 776 67.94 15.38 6.32
CA PHE A 776 68.96 14.37 6.59
C PHE A 776 68.80 13.21 5.60
#